data_AF-A0A6I0FDJ5-F1
#
_entry.id   AF-A0A6I0FDJ5-F1
#
_cell.length_a   1.000
_cell.length_b   1.000
_cell.length_c   1.000
_cell.angle_alpha   90.00
_cell.angle_beta   90.00
_cell.angle_gamma   90.00
#
_symmetry.space_group_name_H-M   'P 1'
#
loop_
_entity.id
_entity.type
_entity.pdbx_description
1 polymer ?
#
loop_
_entity_poly.entity_id
_entity_poly.type
_entity_poly.pdbx_seq_one_letter_code
_entity_poly.pdbx_strand_id
1 'polypeptide(L)'
;MSSIDYTDWLLFDGAMGTMLQKNGLKLGELPEAYNILYPEIIEKIHREYIEAGSNIITTNTFGANSYKLKNSNYTLKNIISSAVKIARRAAGGKLVALGIGPIGQLMKPYGTLSFQEAYNIFSEEVKIGYAEGADIILIETISDIYEAKAAVLAAKENSTLPIFCTMTLQEDGRTLTGTDPLTIVTVLQGLGVNVLGINCSLGPKEIIPQLNDFIKYSKIPIMVQPNAGMPEIKDCSTIYKVTPSSFAASIRSIAEMGVSIFGGCCGTTPEFIREVKGVLNTIKPVARKVEKITTAASGFKTEIIGKGITVVGERINPTGKATIMEALRKEDIDYIALEAIKQKEAGASIIDVNAGMPDINEKDIMVKIITEIQALIQTPLQIDSMEPEVIEAAVRIYNGKPIINSVNGKREAMETIFPIAKKYGALIIALTLDEKGIPLKAEERYEIAKKIIATGEAYGISREDIIIDTLALTASAQQEAVKETIKAIQLIKEKLGVKTTLGISNVSYGLPNREILNSTFLKMALTAGLDAPIVDPLCKEISNAIKAFNVLWNYDKKAAAYIDSFNNKPVNTYVEDTKDQSLRETIIKGLKGDAKKKTRELLITEGPMDIIDNHLISALEIVGYEYEKGKIFLPQLIQSAEAVNQAFSVIKQQLPETLIKGKSNKILLATVKGDIHDIGKNIVKVLLENYGFQVIDLGKDVDSEEILRLVKSEDIELIGLSALMTTTVKSMEETIIRLKEHNINCRIMVGGAVLNEYYAKGIGADYYAKDARDGVKIAQKHFKLHPFHEL
;
A
#
# COMPACT_ATOMS: atom_id res chain seq x y z
N MET A 1 -2.15 33.12 -4.46
CA MET A 1 -2.78 31.79 -4.36
C MET A 1 -4.23 32.02 -3.97
N SER A 2 -5.18 31.67 -4.83
CA SER A 2 -6.61 31.69 -4.45
C SER A 2 -6.80 30.65 -3.36
N SER A 3 -7.13 31.07 -2.14
CA SER A 3 -7.52 30.16 -1.07
C SER A 3 -8.77 29.41 -1.53
N ILE A 4 -8.67 28.10 -1.72
CA ILE A 4 -9.83 27.26 -2.00
C ILE A 4 -10.75 27.31 -0.78
N ASP A 5 -12.00 27.69 -0.98
CA ASP A 5 -13.00 27.68 0.07
C ASP A 5 -13.57 26.26 0.22
N TYR A 6 -13.27 25.62 1.35
CA TYR A 6 -13.76 24.30 1.70
C TYR A 6 -15.06 24.33 2.54
N THR A 7 -15.63 25.53 2.77
CA THR A 7 -16.84 25.70 3.56
C THR A 7 -18.13 25.55 2.75
N ASP A 8 -18.03 25.61 1.43
CA ASP A 8 -19.12 25.35 0.48
C ASP A 8 -18.84 24.07 -0.34
N TRP A 9 -19.83 23.64 -1.14
CA TRP A 9 -19.68 22.51 -2.04
C TRP A 9 -18.64 22.79 -3.14
N LEU A 10 -17.68 21.88 -3.31
CA LEU A 10 -16.79 21.87 -4.46
C LEU A 10 -17.18 20.74 -5.40
N LEU A 11 -17.56 21.09 -6.62
CA LEU A 11 -17.95 20.15 -7.64
C LEU A 11 -16.90 20.10 -8.75
N PHE A 12 -16.28 18.93 -8.92
CA PHE A 12 -15.44 18.59 -10.05
C PHE A 12 -16.28 18.23 -11.28
N ASP A 13 -15.60 18.02 -12.40
CA ASP A 13 -16.18 17.49 -13.62
C ASP A 13 -16.46 15.97 -13.56
N GLY A 14 -16.94 15.44 -14.68
CA GLY A 14 -17.15 14.01 -14.91
C GLY A 14 -16.05 13.40 -15.78
N ALA A 15 -16.33 12.25 -16.41
CA ALA A 15 -15.33 11.52 -17.19
C ALA A 15 -14.94 12.18 -18.54
N MET A 16 -13.67 12.62 -18.63
CA MET A 16 -13.04 13.01 -19.90
C MET A 16 -13.02 11.85 -20.92
N GLY A 17 -12.58 10.65 -20.52
CA GLY A 17 -12.48 9.49 -21.42
C GLY A 17 -13.82 9.09 -22.04
N THR A 18 -14.90 9.08 -21.26
CA THR A 18 -16.27 8.81 -21.76
C THR A 18 -16.73 9.87 -22.77
N MET A 19 -16.41 11.14 -22.54
CA MET A 19 -16.75 12.21 -23.48
C MET A 19 -15.90 12.14 -24.75
N LEU A 20 -14.63 11.76 -24.66
CA LEU A 20 -13.76 11.54 -25.82
C LEU A 20 -14.25 10.39 -26.70
N GLN A 21 -14.67 9.26 -26.12
CA GLN A 21 -15.28 8.15 -26.86
C GLN A 21 -16.51 8.61 -27.66
N LYS A 22 -17.37 9.46 -27.07
CA LYS A 22 -18.54 10.04 -27.77
C LYS A 22 -18.17 11.01 -28.88
N ASN A 23 -16.99 11.63 -28.80
CA ASN A 23 -16.47 12.55 -29.81
C ASN A 23 -15.49 11.88 -30.79
N GLY A 24 -15.50 10.55 -30.88
CA GLY A 24 -14.82 9.81 -31.94
C GLY A 24 -13.44 9.24 -31.60
N LEU A 25 -13.02 9.26 -30.33
CA LEU A 25 -11.81 8.57 -29.87
C LEU A 25 -11.88 7.09 -30.24
N LYS A 26 -10.96 6.65 -31.10
CA LYS A 26 -10.89 5.26 -31.56
C LYS A 26 -10.17 4.38 -30.54
N LEU A 27 -10.40 3.08 -30.66
CA LEU A 27 -9.71 2.08 -29.86
C LEU A 27 -8.19 2.17 -30.05
N GLY A 28 -7.48 2.20 -28.93
CA GLY A 28 -6.03 2.29 -28.84
C GLY A 28 -5.39 3.60 -29.24
N GLU A 29 -6.17 4.64 -29.52
CA GLU A 29 -5.63 5.99 -29.56
C GLU A 29 -5.37 6.49 -28.14
N LEU A 30 -4.23 7.17 -27.96
CA LEU A 30 -3.86 7.82 -26.71
C LEU A 30 -4.81 9.01 -26.45
N PRO A 31 -5.64 9.01 -25.38
CA PRO A 31 -6.57 10.10 -25.09
C PRO A 31 -5.87 11.45 -24.95
N GLU A 32 -4.68 11.47 -24.35
CA GLU A 32 -3.92 12.69 -24.10
C GLU A 32 -3.32 13.30 -25.38
N ALA A 33 -3.25 12.54 -26.49
CA ALA A 33 -2.86 13.08 -27.80
C ALA A 33 -3.89 14.07 -28.35
N TYR A 34 -5.16 13.97 -27.92
CA TYR A 34 -6.22 14.88 -28.36
C TYR A 34 -5.97 16.32 -27.91
N ASN A 35 -5.15 16.54 -26.88
CA ASN A 35 -4.70 17.88 -26.49
C ASN A 35 -3.93 18.60 -27.61
N ILE A 36 -3.34 17.85 -28.55
CA ILE A 36 -2.55 18.38 -29.66
C ILE A 36 -3.32 18.24 -30.97
N LEU A 37 -3.91 17.07 -31.21
CA LEU A 37 -4.58 16.76 -32.48
C LEU A 37 -5.93 17.46 -32.63
N TYR A 38 -6.71 17.54 -31.53
CA TYR A 38 -8.10 18.01 -31.54
C TYR A 38 -8.38 18.91 -30.32
N PRO A 39 -7.60 19.98 -30.09
CA PRO A 39 -7.70 20.82 -28.89
C PRO A 39 -9.09 21.45 -28.71
N GLU A 40 -9.82 21.70 -29.79
CA GLU A 40 -11.19 22.22 -29.79
C GLU A 40 -12.20 21.25 -29.16
N ILE A 41 -12.00 19.94 -29.31
CA ILE A 41 -12.86 18.91 -28.69
C ILE A 41 -12.67 18.94 -27.17
N ILE A 42 -11.41 19.00 -26.71
CA ILE A 42 -11.07 19.10 -25.28
C ILE A 42 -11.66 20.38 -24.68
N GLU A 43 -11.49 21.52 -25.35
CA GLU A 43 -12.03 22.80 -24.88
C GLU A 43 -13.56 22.77 -24.77
N LYS A 44 -14.24 22.17 -25.76
CA LYS A 44 -15.69 22.00 -25.76
C LYS A 44 -16.15 21.16 -24.56
N ILE A 45 -15.53 20.01 -24.31
CA ILE A 45 -15.89 19.12 -23.20
C ILE A 45 -15.74 19.86 -21.85
N HIS A 46 -14.64 20.59 -21.65
CA HIS A 46 -14.47 21.38 -20.44
C HIS A 46 -15.57 22.45 -20.26
N ARG A 47 -15.94 23.16 -21.33
CA ARG A 47 -17.04 24.14 -21.29
C ARG A 47 -18.36 23.47 -20.92
N GLU A 48 -18.67 22.31 -21.49
CA GLU A 48 -19.90 21.57 -21.15
C GLU A 48 -19.99 21.22 -19.66
N TYR A 49 -18.89 20.81 -19.02
CA TYR A 49 -18.86 20.54 -17.57
C TYR A 49 -18.98 21.82 -16.72
N ILE A 50 -18.36 22.91 -17.13
CA ILE A 50 -18.49 24.21 -16.45
C ILE A 50 -19.93 24.71 -16.52
N GLU A 51 -20.57 24.60 -17.69
CA GLU A 51 -21.97 24.95 -17.91
C GLU A 51 -22.93 24.04 -17.11
N ALA A 52 -22.60 22.76 -16.96
CA ALA A 52 -23.30 21.85 -16.06
C ALA A 52 -23.13 22.22 -14.58
N GLY A 53 -22.05 22.93 -14.25
CA GLY A 53 -21.91 23.66 -13.01
C GLY A 53 -20.68 23.32 -12.17
N SER A 54 -19.69 22.62 -12.74
CA SER A 54 -18.41 22.33 -12.08
C SER A 54 -17.69 23.61 -11.64
N ASN A 55 -17.13 23.57 -10.45
CA ASN A 55 -16.23 24.57 -9.88
C ASN A 55 -14.77 24.33 -10.32
N ILE A 56 -14.44 23.07 -10.61
CA ILE A 56 -13.09 22.60 -10.91
C ILE A 56 -13.18 21.66 -12.11
N ILE A 57 -12.30 21.83 -13.08
CA ILE A 57 -12.14 20.91 -14.21
C ILE A 57 -10.77 20.24 -14.17
N THR A 58 -10.72 18.98 -14.59
CA THR A 58 -9.52 18.14 -14.55
C THR A 58 -8.88 18.10 -15.94
N THR A 59 -7.60 18.41 -16.06
CA THR A 59 -6.89 18.35 -17.34
C THR A 59 -6.92 16.94 -17.94
N ASN A 60 -6.97 16.86 -19.27
CA ASN A 60 -6.85 15.58 -20.00
C ASN A 60 -5.39 15.06 -19.97
N THR A 61 -4.92 14.64 -18.78
CA THR A 61 -3.54 14.23 -18.51
C THR A 61 -3.42 12.97 -17.67
N PHE A 62 -4.53 12.24 -17.44
CA PHE A 62 -4.57 11.07 -16.56
C PHE A 62 -3.45 10.04 -16.82
N GLY A 63 -3.20 9.69 -18.08
CA GLY A 63 -2.13 8.77 -18.51
C GLY A 63 -0.85 9.45 -18.99
N ALA A 64 -0.73 10.77 -18.88
CA ALA A 64 0.42 11.53 -19.38
C ALA A 64 1.63 11.41 -18.45
N ASN A 65 2.42 10.35 -18.58
CA ASN A 65 3.69 10.20 -17.87
C ASN A 65 4.80 9.67 -18.78
N SER A 66 6.07 9.87 -18.37
CA SER A 66 7.23 9.53 -19.21
C SER A 66 7.35 8.02 -19.50
N TYR A 67 6.84 7.15 -18.63
CA TYR A 67 6.79 5.70 -18.87
C TYR A 67 5.75 5.32 -19.95
N LYS A 68 4.52 5.84 -19.84
CA LYS A 68 3.42 5.59 -20.79
C LYS A 68 3.70 6.20 -22.17
N LEU A 69 4.37 7.36 -22.22
CA LEU A 69 4.65 8.09 -23.46
C LEU A 69 5.95 7.66 -24.16
N LYS A 70 6.76 6.76 -23.59
CA LYS A 70 8.11 6.42 -24.08
C LYS A 70 8.19 6.09 -25.57
N ASN A 71 7.17 5.43 -26.12
CA ASN A 71 7.10 5.02 -27.53
C ASN A 71 6.11 5.85 -28.36
N SER A 72 5.62 6.96 -27.81
CA SER A 72 4.68 7.84 -28.50
C SER A 72 5.42 8.91 -29.32
N ASN A 73 4.73 9.52 -30.29
CA ASN A 73 5.25 10.66 -31.05
C ASN A 73 5.20 11.99 -30.27
N TYR A 74 4.83 11.95 -28.98
CA TYR A 74 4.56 13.13 -28.19
C TYR A 74 5.47 13.20 -26.97
N THR A 75 6.00 14.39 -26.69
CA THR A 75 6.73 14.64 -25.45
C THR A 75 5.75 14.93 -24.31
N LEU A 76 6.08 14.50 -23.09
CA LEU A 76 5.31 14.80 -21.88
C LEU A 76 5.01 16.30 -21.73
N LYS A 77 6.02 17.15 -21.95
CA LYS A 77 5.88 18.61 -21.87
C LYS A 77 4.80 19.13 -22.82
N ASN A 78 4.82 18.73 -24.09
CA ASN A 78 3.85 19.21 -25.07
C ASN A 78 2.41 18.78 -24.73
N ILE A 79 2.22 17.55 -24.24
CA ILE A 79 0.90 17.06 -23.84
C ILE A 79 0.37 17.86 -22.65
N ILE A 80 1.11 17.91 -21.53
CA ILE A 80 0.64 18.56 -20.31
C ILE A 80 0.46 20.06 -20.53
N SER A 81 1.41 20.72 -21.22
CA SER A 81 1.31 22.16 -21.49
C SER A 81 0.09 22.51 -22.35
N SER A 82 -0.22 21.67 -23.34
CA SER A 82 -1.41 21.88 -24.18
C SER A 82 -2.69 21.67 -23.38
N ALA A 83 -2.75 20.60 -22.58
CA ALA A 83 -3.90 20.27 -21.74
C ALA A 83 -4.22 21.40 -20.75
N VAL A 84 -3.22 21.89 -20.01
CA VAL A 84 -3.40 22.99 -19.03
C VAL A 84 -3.85 24.27 -19.73
N LYS A 85 -3.28 24.63 -20.89
CA LYS A 85 -3.69 25.82 -21.65
C LYS A 85 -5.12 25.71 -22.15
N ILE A 86 -5.53 24.55 -22.65
CA ILE A 86 -6.90 24.32 -23.12
C ILE A 86 -7.88 24.45 -21.95
N ALA A 87 -7.62 23.75 -20.84
CA ALA A 87 -8.44 23.81 -19.65
C ALA A 87 -8.53 25.25 -19.12
N ARG A 88 -7.41 26.00 -19.08
CA ARG A 88 -7.40 27.39 -18.64
C ARG A 88 -8.26 28.32 -19.51
N ARG A 89 -8.26 28.12 -20.84
CA ARG A 89 -9.13 28.88 -21.74
C ARG A 89 -10.61 28.56 -21.52
N ALA A 90 -10.94 27.29 -21.30
CA ALA A 90 -12.31 26.87 -21.00
C ALA A 90 -12.79 27.32 -19.61
N ALA A 91 -11.89 27.38 -18.62
CA ALA A 91 -12.21 27.56 -17.21
C ALA A 91 -13.04 28.81 -16.89
N GLY A 92 -12.89 29.92 -17.64
CA GLY A 92 -13.69 31.13 -17.44
C GLY A 92 -13.65 31.69 -16.00
N GLY A 93 -12.52 31.51 -15.29
CA GLY A 93 -12.34 31.89 -13.89
C GLY A 93 -12.58 30.76 -12.86
N LYS A 94 -12.95 29.56 -13.30
CA LYS A 94 -12.96 28.33 -12.48
C LYS A 94 -11.55 27.76 -12.30
N LEU A 95 -11.41 26.83 -11.36
CA LEU A 95 -10.12 26.20 -11.06
C LEU A 95 -9.80 25.08 -12.05
N VAL A 96 -8.52 24.90 -12.34
CA VAL A 96 -7.99 23.82 -13.18
C VAL A 96 -7.13 22.89 -12.34
N ALA A 97 -7.52 21.62 -12.26
CA ALA A 97 -6.74 20.58 -11.61
C ALA A 97 -5.86 19.84 -12.64
N LEU A 98 -4.57 19.72 -12.35
CA LEU A 98 -3.68 18.81 -13.06
C LEU A 98 -4.03 17.37 -12.63
N GLY A 99 -4.68 16.61 -13.52
CA GLY A 99 -4.99 15.20 -13.30
C GLY A 99 -3.76 14.32 -13.51
N ILE A 100 -3.34 13.60 -12.47
CA ILE A 100 -2.22 12.65 -12.45
C ILE A 100 -2.77 11.28 -12.07
N GLY A 101 -2.78 10.35 -13.02
CA GLY A 101 -3.16 8.95 -12.78
C GLY A 101 -1.96 8.09 -12.36
N PRO A 102 -2.19 6.77 -12.12
CA PRO A 102 -1.11 5.85 -11.80
C PRO A 102 -0.16 5.64 -12.99
N ILE A 103 1.10 5.36 -12.69
CA ILE A 103 2.15 5.06 -13.68
C ILE A 103 1.79 3.78 -14.45
N GLY A 104 1.15 2.83 -13.77
CA GLY A 104 0.72 1.56 -14.34
C GLY A 104 1.77 0.46 -14.22
N GLN A 105 2.71 0.58 -13.27
CA GLN A 105 3.64 -0.48 -12.88
C GLN A 105 3.52 -0.76 -11.38
N LEU A 106 3.80 -2.01 -10.98
CA LEU A 106 3.91 -2.38 -9.58
C LEU A 106 5.23 -1.83 -9.00
N MET A 107 5.14 -1.26 -7.79
CA MET A 107 6.28 -0.75 -7.03
C MET A 107 7.13 -1.90 -6.49
N LYS A 108 8.45 -1.71 -6.40
CA LYS A 108 9.36 -2.60 -5.66
C LYS A 108 8.95 -2.68 -4.19
N PRO A 109 9.07 -3.86 -3.56
CA PRO A 109 9.70 -5.08 -4.09
C PRO A 109 8.77 -5.98 -4.92
N TYR A 110 7.49 -5.64 -5.06
CA TYR A 110 6.50 -6.49 -5.74
C TYR A 110 6.47 -6.33 -7.26
N GLY A 111 7.13 -5.29 -7.78
CA GLY A 111 7.32 -5.05 -9.21
C GLY A 111 8.68 -4.45 -9.52
N THR A 112 8.79 -3.81 -10.67
CA THR A 112 10.05 -3.32 -11.21
C THR A 112 10.32 -1.85 -10.89
N LEU A 113 9.28 -1.08 -10.57
CA LEU A 113 9.38 0.37 -10.39
C LEU A 113 9.93 0.71 -9.01
N SER A 114 11.12 1.31 -8.94
CA SER A 114 11.64 1.80 -7.65
C SER A 114 10.91 3.06 -7.20
N PHE A 115 10.95 3.33 -5.90
CA PHE A 115 10.36 4.55 -5.32
C PHE A 115 10.93 5.83 -5.96
N GLN A 116 12.25 5.86 -6.20
CA GLN A 116 12.90 7.02 -6.78
C GLN A 116 12.53 7.21 -8.25
N GLU A 117 12.39 6.13 -9.02
CA GLU A 117 11.91 6.20 -10.40
C GLU A 117 10.46 6.72 -10.45
N ALA A 118 9.56 6.19 -9.61
CA ALA A 118 8.19 6.67 -9.50
C ALA A 118 8.13 8.17 -9.15
N TYR A 119 8.90 8.58 -8.13
CA TYR A 119 9.02 9.98 -7.74
C TYR A 119 9.49 10.87 -8.91
N ASN A 120 10.50 10.43 -9.66
CA ASN A 120 11.05 11.21 -10.78
C ASN A 120 9.98 11.41 -11.86
N ILE A 121 9.25 10.35 -12.21
CA ILE A 121 8.17 10.39 -13.21
C ILE A 121 7.10 11.41 -12.79
N PHE A 122 6.58 11.31 -11.55
CA PHE A 122 5.58 12.27 -11.06
C PHE A 122 6.14 13.69 -10.93
N SER A 123 7.42 13.85 -10.58
CA SER A 123 8.07 15.16 -10.45
C SER A 123 8.10 15.90 -11.79
N GLU A 124 8.31 15.19 -12.89
CA GLU A 124 8.26 15.78 -14.24
C GLU A 124 6.85 16.33 -14.54
N GLU A 125 5.80 15.54 -14.29
CA GLU A 125 4.40 15.94 -14.52
C GLU A 125 4.04 17.19 -13.71
N VAL A 126 4.35 17.17 -12.41
CA VAL A 126 4.09 18.27 -11.48
C VAL A 126 4.80 19.54 -11.92
N LYS A 127 6.10 19.47 -12.25
CA LYS A 127 6.87 20.66 -12.68
C LYS A 127 6.26 21.32 -13.90
N ILE A 128 5.83 20.52 -14.88
CA ILE A 128 5.22 21.04 -16.11
C ILE A 128 3.87 21.68 -15.80
N GLY A 129 2.97 20.97 -15.11
CA GLY A 129 1.65 21.50 -14.82
C GLY A 129 1.67 22.72 -13.90
N TYR A 130 2.60 22.78 -12.94
CA TYR A 130 2.83 23.96 -12.10
C TYR A 130 3.31 25.16 -12.91
N ALA A 131 4.30 24.98 -13.79
CA ALA A 131 4.84 26.05 -14.63
C ALA A 131 3.81 26.60 -15.63
N GLU A 132 2.90 25.75 -16.11
CA GLU A 132 1.83 26.12 -17.05
C GLU A 132 0.59 26.68 -16.34
N GLY A 133 0.62 26.74 -15.00
CA GLY A 133 -0.35 27.45 -14.18
C GLY A 133 -1.58 26.65 -13.83
N ALA A 134 -1.46 25.36 -13.49
CA ALA A 134 -2.54 24.63 -12.79
C ALA A 134 -2.81 25.21 -11.39
N ASP A 135 -4.04 25.04 -10.88
CA ASP A 135 -4.44 25.54 -9.55
C ASP A 135 -4.36 24.45 -8.46
N ILE A 136 -4.56 23.19 -8.85
CA ILE A 136 -4.62 22.01 -7.97
C ILE A 136 -3.81 20.88 -8.61
N ILE A 137 -3.17 20.06 -7.79
CA ILE A 137 -2.65 18.76 -8.21
C ILE A 137 -3.64 17.70 -7.76
N LEU A 138 -4.27 16.99 -8.70
CA LEU A 138 -5.17 15.88 -8.44
C LEU A 138 -4.44 14.57 -8.75
N ILE A 139 -3.95 13.90 -7.73
CA ILE A 139 -3.43 12.52 -7.82
C ILE A 139 -4.63 11.60 -7.68
N GLU A 140 -5.01 10.89 -8.74
CA GLU A 140 -6.27 10.15 -8.78
C GLU A 140 -6.10 8.68 -9.20
N THR A 141 -7.04 7.84 -8.76
CA THR A 141 -7.13 6.42 -9.12
C THR A 141 -5.87 5.61 -8.77
N ILE A 142 -5.18 5.99 -7.70
CA ILE A 142 -3.99 5.24 -7.28
C ILE A 142 -4.39 3.97 -6.52
N SER A 143 -3.80 2.85 -6.91
CA SER A 143 -4.10 1.50 -6.38
C SER A 143 -3.06 0.99 -5.37
N ASP A 144 -1.95 1.70 -5.20
CA ASP A 144 -0.89 1.40 -4.25
C ASP A 144 -0.55 2.66 -3.43
N ILE A 145 -0.69 2.57 -2.10
CA ILE A 145 -0.40 3.71 -1.21
C ILE A 145 1.09 4.13 -1.26
N TYR A 146 1.99 3.23 -1.66
CA TYR A 146 3.40 3.56 -1.80
C TYR A 146 3.68 4.41 -3.04
N GLU A 147 2.99 4.11 -4.15
CA GLU A 147 2.98 4.95 -5.35
C GLU A 147 2.35 6.32 -5.04
N ALA A 148 1.23 6.35 -4.30
CA ALA A 148 0.60 7.59 -3.87
C ALA A 148 1.56 8.45 -3.02
N LYS A 149 2.34 7.83 -2.13
CA LYS A 149 3.38 8.53 -1.35
C LYS A 149 4.44 9.15 -2.27
N ALA A 150 4.92 8.42 -3.28
CA ALA A 150 5.89 8.97 -4.23
C ALA A 150 5.31 10.18 -4.99
N ALA A 151 4.07 10.10 -5.45
CA ALA A 151 3.36 11.19 -6.12
C ALA A 151 3.16 12.41 -5.22
N VAL A 152 2.72 12.21 -3.96
CA VAL A 152 2.51 13.29 -2.99
C VAL A 152 3.83 13.98 -2.65
N LEU A 153 4.93 13.23 -2.45
CA LEU A 153 6.24 13.84 -2.23
C LEU A 153 6.72 14.61 -3.46
N ALA A 154 6.54 14.07 -4.66
CA ALA A 154 6.87 14.76 -5.90
C ALA A 154 6.10 16.08 -6.03
N ALA A 155 4.80 16.08 -5.69
CA ALA A 155 3.96 17.27 -5.67
C ALA A 155 4.44 18.31 -4.64
N LYS A 156 4.69 17.90 -3.39
CA LYS A 156 5.14 18.79 -2.30
C LYS A 156 6.52 19.39 -2.53
N GLU A 157 7.45 18.61 -3.10
CA GLU A 157 8.84 19.04 -3.29
C GLU A 157 9.02 19.90 -4.55
N ASN A 158 8.05 19.91 -5.47
CA ASN A 158 8.18 20.60 -6.76
C ASN A 158 7.05 21.60 -7.07
N SER A 159 6.13 21.82 -6.12
CA SER A 159 5.08 22.82 -6.25
C SER A 159 4.62 23.33 -4.87
N THR A 160 3.90 24.45 -4.87
CA THR A 160 3.18 24.95 -3.70
C THR A 160 1.67 24.75 -3.81
N LEU A 161 1.19 24.03 -4.83
CA LEU A 161 -0.24 23.88 -5.08
C LEU A 161 -0.90 22.98 -4.04
N PRO A 162 -2.20 23.18 -3.75
CA PRO A 162 -2.96 22.23 -2.95
C PRO A 162 -3.00 20.86 -3.64
N ILE A 163 -2.83 19.80 -2.84
CA ILE A 163 -2.74 18.42 -3.31
C ILE A 163 -4.02 17.68 -2.90
N PHE A 164 -4.71 17.14 -3.90
CA PHE A 164 -5.87 16.29 -3.73
C PHE A 164 -5.42 14.89 -4.12
N CYS A 165 -5.66 13.90 -3.25
CA CYS A 165 -5.21 12.54 -3.49
C CYS A 165 -6.38 11.57 -3.28
N THR A 166 -6.79 10.87 -4.34
CA THR A 166 -7.81 9.84 -4.27
C THR A 166 -7.21 8.47 -4.56
N MET A 167 -7.71 7.47 -3.84
CA MET A 167 -7.38 6.07 -4.10
C MET A 167 -8.58 5.35 -4.69
N THR A 168 -8.34 4.19 -5.30
CA THR A 168 -9.40 3.32 -5.81
C THR A 168 -9.51 2.05 -4.96
N LEU A 169 -10.74 1.67 -4.63
CA LEU A 169 -11.04 0.50 -3.80
C LEU A 169 -11.82 -0.53 -4.62
N GLN A 170 -11.56 -1.80 -4.34
CA GLN A 170 -12.33 -2.93 -4.86
C GLN A 170 -13.59 -3.14 -4.01
N GLU A 171 -14.45 -4.07 -4.43
CA GLU A 171 -15.70 -4.40 -3.72
C GLU A 171 -15.46 -4.88 -2.28
N ASP A 172 -14.30 -5.47 -1.99
CA ASP A 172 -13.89 -5.90 -0.64
C ASP A 172 -13.48 -4.72 0.28
N GLY A 173 -13.49 -3.50 -0.26
CA GLY A 173 -13.13 -2.27 0.45
C GLY A 173 -11.63 -2.01 0.56
N ARG A 174 -10.78 -2.73 -0.18
CA ARG A 174 -9.32 -2.55 -0.17
C ARG A 174 -8.77 -2.11 -1.52
N THR A 175 -7.58 -1.53 -1.53
CA THR A 175 -6.85 -1.25 -2.79
C THR A 175 -6.36 -2.54 -3.43
N LEU A 176 -5.81 -2.47 -4.66
CA LEU A 176 -5.22 -3.65 -5.32
C LEU A 176 -4.12 -4.30 -4.48
N THR A 177 -3.35 -3.50 -3.75
CA THR A 177 -2.28 -3.97 -2.85
C THR A 177 -2.79 -4.38 -1.47
N GLY A 178 -4.09 -4.21 -1.16
CA GLY A 178 -4.69 -4.63 0.11
C GLY A 178 -4.77 -3.54 1.19
N THR A 179 -4.51 -2.27 0.86
CA THR A 179 -4.60 -1.15 1.80
C THR A 179 -6.05 -0.89 2.21
N ASP A 180 -6.33 -0.80 3.51
CA ASP A 180 -7.67 -0.50 4.04
C ASP A 180 -7.97 1.01 4.16
N PRO A 181 -9.26 1.42 4.25
CA PRO A 181 -9.67 2.81 4.37
C PRO A 181 -8.98 3.60 5.49
N LEU A 182 -8.86 3.03 6.69
CA LEU A 182 -8.19 3.68 7.82
C LEU A 182 -6.71 3.98 7.52
N THR A 183 -6.03 3.07 6.80
CA THR A 183 -4.64 3.23 6.38
C THR A 183 -4.48 4.31 5.33
N ILE A 184 -5.39 4.37 4.36
CA ILE A 184 -5.43 5.48 3.38
C ILE A 184 -5.56 6.82 4.10
N VAL A 185 -6.53 6.94 5.01
CA VAL A 185 -6.75 8.16 5.79
C VAL A 185 -5.50 8.53 6.59
N THR A 186 -4.94 7.56 7.33
CA THR A 186 -3.78 7.76 8.20
C THR A 186 -2.54 8.23 7.43
N VAL A 187 -2.22 7.58 6.31
CA VAL A 187 -1.02 7.88 5.52
C VAL A 187 -1.18 9.18 4.74
N LEU A 188 -2.27 9.35 3.98
CA LEU A 188 -2.43 10.53 3.13
C LEU A 188 -2.56 11.83 3.95
N GLN A 189 -3.34 11.81 5.04
CA GLN A 189 -3.44 12.99 5.90
C GLN A 189 -2.10 13.28 6.60
N GLY A 190 -1.34 12.24 6.98
CA GLY A 190 -0.02 12.37 7.59
C GLY A 190 0.96 13.04 6.62
N LEU A 191 0.97 12.62 5.36
CA LEU A 191 1.76 13.23 4.29
C LEU A 191 1.34 14.69 4.01
N GLY A 192 0.20 15.14 4.54
CA GLY A 192 -0.24 16.53 4.47
C GLY A 192 -0.89 16.90 3.15
N VAL A 193 -1.62 15.98 2.52
CA VAL A 193 -2.53 16.33 1.42
C VAL A 193 -3.63 17.26 1.92
N ASN A 194 -4.18 18.10 1.05
CA ASN A 194 -5.24 19.04 1.40
C ASN A 194 -6.61 18.37 1.37
N VAL A 195 -6.79 17.37 0.51
CA VAL A 195 -8.01 16.59 0.34
C VAL A 195 -7.63 15.14 0.09
N LEU A 196 -8.34 14.22 0.73
CA LEU A 196 -8.23 12.79 0.46
C LEU A 196 -9.58 12.22 0.02
N GLY A 197 -9.59 11.10 -0.68
CA GLY A 197 -10.85 10.57 -1.18
C GLY A 197 -10.78 9.24 -1.89
N ILE A 198 -11.91 8.86 -2.48
CA ILE A 198 -12.05 7.65 -3.29
C ILE A 198 -12.66 8.04 -4.64
N ASN A 199 -12.11 7.48 -5.71
CA ASN A 199 -12.69 7.60 -7.04
C ASN A 199 -12.64 6.28 -7.82
N CYS A 200 -13.45 6.20 -8.87
CA CYS A 200 -13.51 5.05 -9.77
C CYS A 200 -13.91 3.72 -9.08
N SER A 201 -13.79 2.62 -9.82
CA SER A 201 -14.15 1.22 -9.51
C SER A 201 -15.62 1.00 -9.13
N LEU A 202 -16.11 1.67 -8.09
CA LEU A 202 -17.43 1.45 -7.51
C LEU A 202 -18.43 2.51 -7.96
N GLY A 203 -19.70 2.12 -8.00
CA GLY A 203 -20.81 3.06 -8.10
C GLY A 203 -21.07 3.79 -6.78
N PRO A 204 -21.97 4.79 -6.77
CA PRO A 204 -22.20 5.62 -5.60
C PRO A 204 -22.91 4.90 -4.45
N LYS A 205 -23.56 3.75 -4.67
CA LYS A 205 -24.15 2.95 -3.58
C LYS A 205 -23.11 2.05 -2.96
N GLU A 206 -22.30 1.44 -3.81
CA GLU A 206 -21.26 0.49 -3.44
C GLU A 206 -20.12 1.14 -2.67
N ILE A 207 -19.92 2.46 -2.81
CA ILE A 207 -18.87 3.25 -2.13
C ILE A 207 -19.23 3.67 -0.69
N ILE A 208 -20.51 3.63 -0.31
CA ILE A 208 -20.98 4.12 0.99
C ILE A 208 -20.31 3.37 2.17
N PRO A 209 -20.25 2.02 2.18
CA PRO A 209 -19.65 1.28 3.30
C PRO A 209 -18.18 1.62 3.55
N GLN A 210 -17.42 1.96 2.50
CA GLN A 210 -15.99 2.25 2.56
C GLN A 210 -15.70 3.65 3.14
N LEU A 211 -16.70 4.54 3.20
CA LEU A 211 -16.54 5.91 3.69
C LEU A 211 -16.54 6.01 5.23
N ASN A 212 -16.92 4.96 5.95
CA ASN A 212 -17.05 5.01 7.41
C ASN A 212 -15.77 5.52 8.11
N ASP A 213 -14.61 4.95 7.78
CA ASP A 213 -13.33 5.36 8.36
C ASP A 213 -12.89 6.74 7.88
N PHE A 214 -13.19 7.10 6.62
CA PHE A 214 -12.93 8.43 6.08
C PHE A 214 -13.68 9.49 6.89
N ILE A 215 -15.00 9.33 7.02
CA ILE A 215 -15.86 10.25 7.78
C ILE A 215 -15.39 10.37 9.23
N LYS A 216 -15.08 9.23 9.85
CA LYS A 216 -14.78 9.12 11.28
C LYS A 216 -13.41 9.69 11.65
N TYR A 217 -12.38 9.48 10.83
CA TYR A 217 -10.99 9.76 11.23
C TYR A 217 -10.29 10.84 10.40
N SER A 218 -10.78 11.19 9.20
CA SER A 218 -10.11 12.21 8.38
C SER A 218 -10.24 13.59 9.01
N LYS A 219 -9.11 14.25 9.29
CA LYS A 219 -9.07 15.64 9.79
C LYS A 219 -9.26 16.69 8.67
N ILE A 220 -9.17 16.26 7.41
CA ILE A 220 -9.22 17.11 6.22
C ILE A 220 -10.45 16.80 5.35
N PRO A 221 -10.86 17.68 4.42
CA PRO A 221 -11.99 17.44 3.54
C PRO A 221 -11.89 16.11 2.77
N ILE A 222 -13.05 15.52 2.49
CA ILE A 222 -13.18 14.24 1.80
C ILE A 222 -13.79 14.47 0.41
N MET A 223 -13.22 13.79 -0.58
CA MET A 223 -13.68 13.81 -1.97
C MET A 223 -14.20 12.44 -2.41
N VAL A 224 -15.29 12.44 -3.19
CA VAL A 224 -15.87 11.23 -3.79
C VAL A 224 -16.22 11.46 -5.26
N GLN A 225 -15.66 10.63 -6.15
CA GLN A 225 -15.94 10.63 -7.60
C GLN A 225 -16.26 9.21 -8.08
N PRO A 226 -17.48 8.71 -7.88
CA PRO A 226 -17.86 7.35 -8.22
C PRO A 226 -18.09 7.19 -9.73
N ASN A 227 -18.06 5.94 -10.20
CA ASN A 227 -18.51 5.60 -11.55
C ASN A 227 -20.04 5.72 -11.67
N ALA A 228 -20.56 5.83 -12.89
CA ALA A 228 -22.00 5.73 -13.16
C ALA A 228 -22.53 4.27 -13.04
N GLY A 229 -22.06 3.55 -12.01
CA GLY A 229 -22.24 2.11 -11.82
C GLY A 229 -21.12 1.27 -12.42
N MET A 230 -21.19 -0.04 -12.20
CA MET A 230 -20.29 -0.98 -12.85
C MET A 230 -20.52 -0.97 -14.36
N PRO A 231 -19.46 -0.91 -15.18
CA PRO A 231 -19.60 -0.95 -16.63
C PRO A 231 -20.18 -2.30 -17.04
N GLU A 232 -21.30 -2.27 -17.77
CA GLU A 232 -21.84 -3.46 -18.42
C GLU A 232 -21.67 -3.33 -19.92
N ILE A 233 -21.06 -4.33 -20.54
CA ILE A 233 -20.88 -4.30 -21.97
C ILE A 233 -22.07 -5.00 -22.61
N LYS A 234 -22.83 -4.25 -23.43
CA LYS A 234 -23.95 -4.76 -24.22
C LYS A 234 -23.73 -4.33 -25.68
N ASP A 235 -23.83 -5.28 -26.60
CA ASP A 235 -23.65 -5.06 -28.04
C ASP A 235 -22.30 -4.39 -28.39
N CYS A 236 -21.19 -4.85 -27.77
CA CYS A 236 -19.83 -4.29 -27.91
C CYS A 236 -19.71 -2.79 -27.56
N SER A 237 -20.64 -2.25 -26.76
CA SER A 237 -20.60 -0.89 -26.22
C SER A 237 -20.69 -0.92 -24.69
N THR A 238 -19.93 -0.05 -24.02
CA THR A 238 -19.99 0.08 -22.55
C THR A 238 -21.21 0.88 -22.16
N ILE A 239 -22.15 0.25 -21.45
CA ILE A 239 -23.35 0.87 -20.90
C ILE A 239 -23.21 0.97 -19.37
N TYR A 240 -23.55 2.14 -18.85
CA TYR A 240 -23.64 2.41 -17.43
C TYR A 240 -25.11 2.43 -17.02
N LYS A 241 -25.49 1.59 -16.05
CA LYS A 241 -26.90 1.43 -15.66
C LYS A 241 -27.44 2.55 -14.77
N VAL A 242 -26.57 3.31 -14.10
CA VAL A 242 -26.99 4.34 -13.13
C VAL A 242 -27.43 5.57 -13.91
N THR A 243 -28.67 6.01 -13.65
CA THR A 243 -29.22 7.25 -14.23
C THR A 243 -28.70 8.48 -13.47
N PRO A 244 -28.63 9.66 -14.11
CA PRO A 244 -28.23 10.92 -13.47
C PRO A 244 -28.98 11.20 -12.15
N SER A 245 -30.30 11.05 -12.13
CA SER A 245 -31.09 11.31 -10.93
C SER A 245 -30.83 10.30 -9.81
N SER A 246 -30.64 9.01 -10.15
CA SER A 246 -30.28 8.00 -9.16
C SER A 246 -28.87 8.20 -8.59
N PHE A 247 -27.93 8.67 -9.42
CA PHE A 247 -26.58 9.03 -9.00
C PHE A 247 -26.61 10.21 -8.02
N ALA A 248 -27.32 11.28 -8.38
CA ALA A 248 -27.48 12.46 -7.53
C ALA A 248 -28.14 12.14 -6.19
N ALA A 249 -29.15 11.27 -6.17
CA ALA A 249 -29.78 10.81 -4.92
C ALA A 249 -28.78 10.12 -3.98
N SER A 250 -27.90 9.25 -4.51
CA SER A 250 -26.85 8.63 -3.71
C SER A 250 -25.78 9.63 -3.24
N ILE A 251 -25.40 10.59 -4.09
CA ILE A 251 -24.47 11.67 -3.71
C ILE A 251 -25.04 12.51 -2.57
N ARG A 252 -26.35 12.80 -2.58
CA ARG A 252 -27.01 13.49 -1.46
C ARG A 252 -26.85 12.72 -0.14
N SER A 253 -27.05 11.41 -0.13
CA SER A 253 -26.84 10.59 1.07
C SER A 253 -25.38 10.63 1.55
N ILE A 254 -24.42 10.59 0.62
CA ILE A 254 -22.99 10.70 0.94
C ILE A 254 -22.64 12.10 1.50
N ALA A 255 -23.26 13.15 0.96
CA ALA A 255 -23.10 14.53 1.43
C ALA A 255 -23.62 14.70 2.87
N GLU A 256 -24.76 14.09 3.19
CA GLU A 256 -25.33 14.07 4.54
C GLU A 256 -24.44 13.32 5.55
N MET A 257 -23.58 12.39 5.10
CA MET A 257 -22.56 11.74 5.94
C MET A 257 -21.37 12.66 6.28
N GLY A 258 -21.16 13.75 5.52
CA GLY A 258 -20.11 14.74 5.75
C GLY A 258 -18.99 14.79 4.71
N VAL A 259 -19.16 14.16 3.54
CA VAL A 259 -18.30 14.41 2.36
C VAL A 259 -18.68 15.77 1.77
N SER A 260 -17.69 16.57 1.34
CA SER A 260 -17.91 17.95 0.88
C SER A 260 -17.45 18.25 -0.54
N ILE A 261 -16.74 17.31 -1.19
CA ILE A 261 -16.21 17.47 -2.54
C ILE A 261 -16.70 16.31 -3.40
N PHE A 262 -17.31 16.62 -4.53
CA PHE A 262 -17.93 15.64 -5.41
C PHE A 262 -17.51 15.82 -6.86
N GLY A 263 -17.66 14.78 -7.65
CA GLY A 263 -17.57 14.81 -9.11
C GLY A 263 -18.03 13.48 -9.68
N GLY A 264 -17.62 13.16 -10.89
CA GLY A 264 -17.89 11.88 -11.51
C GLY A 264 -16.65 11.24 -12.11
N CYS A 265 -16.59 9.91 -12.13
CA CYS A 265 -15.58 9.15 -12.85
C CYS A 265 -16.21 8.49 -14.09
N CYS A 266 -15.85 7.25 -14.41
CA CYS A 266 -16.21 6.61 -15.68
C CYS A 266 -17.74 6.52 -15.87
N GLY A 267 -18.21 6.86 -17.06
CA GLY A 267 -19.63 6.86 -17.43
C GLY A 267 -20.39 8.14 -17.09
N THR A 268 -19.80 9.07 -16.34
CA THR A 268 -20.47 10.32 -15.96
C THR A 268 -20.34 11.41 -17.04
N THR A 269 -21.45 12.07 -17.35
CA THR A 269 -21.55 13.13 -18.37
C THR A 269 -21.93 14.47 -17.73
N PRO A 270 -21.94 15.60 -18.47
CA PRO A 270 -22.42 16.88 -17.95
C PRO A 270 -23.83 16.83 -17.32
N GLU A 271 -24.70 15.90 -17.77
CA GLU A 271 -26.03 15.70 -17.19
C GLU A 271 -25.96 15.23 -15.72
N PHE A 272 -25.04 14.32 -15.39
CA PHE A 272 -24.84 13.85 -14.01
C PHE A 272 -24.38 15.01 -13.11
N ILE A 273 -23.44 15.81 -13.58
CA ILE A 273 -22.93 16.96 -12.81
C ILE A 273 -24.03 17.99 -12.55
N ARG A 274 -24.92 18.23 -13.52
CA ARG A 274 -26.06 19.14 -13.37
C ARG A 274 -27.05 18.65 -12.31
N GLU A 275 -27.39 17.36 -12.33
CA GLU A 275 -28.27 16.74 -11.32
C GLU A 275 -27.64 16.76 -9.92
N VAL A 276 -26.34 16.45 -9.82
CA VAL A 276 -25.59 16.53 -8.55
C VAL A 276 -25.61 17.95 -8.00
N LYS A 277 -25.34 18.96 -8.83
CA LYS A 277 -25.44 20.37 -8.40
C LYS A 277 -26.85 20.72 -7.93
N GLY A 278 -27.87 20.23 -8.65
CA GLY A 278 -29.27 20.42 -8.30
C GLY A 278 -29.59 19.95 -6.89
N VAL A 279 -29.19 18.72 -6.53
CA VAL A 279 -29.42 18.18 -5.18
C VAL A 279 -28.55 18.86 -4.12
N LEU A 280 -27.28 19.14 -4.40
CA LEU A 280 -26.38 19.78 -3.43
C LEU A 280 -26.84 21.20 -3.07
N ASN A 281 -27.42 21.95 -4.01
CA ASN A 281 -28.00 23.28 -3.72
C ASN A 281 -29.18 23.24 -2.72
N THR A 282 -29.77 22.07 -2.48
CA THR A 282 -30.88 21.91 -1.53
C THR A 282 -30.41 21.63 -0.10
N ILE A 283 -29.13 21.35 0.09
CA ILE A 283 -28.51 21.00 1.38
C ILE A 283 -27.24 21.83 1.62
N LYS A 284 -26.72 21.82 2.85
CA LYS A 284 -25.45 22.47 3.21
C LYS A 284 -24.41 21.44 3.63
N PRO A 285 -23.11 21.71 3.44
CA PRO A 285 -22.05 20.83 3.94
C PRO A 285 -22.21 20.52 5.43
N VAL A 286 -22.10 19.24 5.79
CA VAL A 286 -22.25 18.77 7.17
C VAL A 286 -20.90 18.79 7.87
N ALA A 287 -20.83 19.46 9.03
CA ALA A 287 -19.65 19.43 9.87
C ALA A 287 -19.45 18.03 10.48
N ARG A 288 -18.27 17.44 10.30
CA ARG A 288 -17.93 16.11 10.81
C ARG A 288 -17.38 16.17 12.24
N LYS A 289 -17.79 15.22 13.06
CA LYS A 289 -17.15 14.96 14.36
C LYS A 289 -16.01 13.95 14.16
N VAL A 290 -14.79 14.45 14.04
CA VAL A 290 -13.59 13.63 13.82
C VAL A 290 -13.09 13.03 15.14
N GLU A 291 -12.87 11.72 15.16
CA GLU A 291 -12.21 11.05 16.29
C GLU A 291 -10.69 11.22 16.24
N LYS A 292 -10.13 11.62 17.38
CA LYS A 292 -8.70 11.82 17.55
C LYS A 292 -8.06 10.52 18.00
N ILE A 293 -7.18 9.97 17.17
CA ILE A 293 -6.48 8.71 17.42
C ILE A 293 -4.97 8.88 17.17
N THR A 294 -4.17 8.19 17.97
CA THR A 294 -2.72 8.05 17.76
C THR A 294 -2.48 6.79 16.95
N THR A 295 -1.81 6.94 15.80
CA THR A 295 -1.65 5.85 14.84
C THR A 295 -0.26 5.77 14.23
N ALA A 296 0.16 4.54 13.98
CA ALA A 296 1.24 4.18 13.05
C ALA A 296 0.67 3.23 11.99
N ALA A 297 1.26 3.16 10.80
CA ALA A 297 0.72 2.31 9.74
C ALA A 297 1.82 1.73 8.87
N SER A 298 1.66 0.47 8.47
CA SER A 298 2.31 -0.05 7.27
C SER A 298 1.50 0.34 6.03
N GLY A 299 1.93 -0.10 4.84
CA GLY A 299 1.16 0.09 3.60
C GLY A 299 -0.16 -0.67 3.57
N PHE A 300 -0.42 -1.54 4.56
CA PHE A 300 -1.55 -2.47 4.56
C PHE A 300 -2.52 -2.24 5.71
N LYS A 301 -1.98 -1.87 6.88
CA LYS A 301 -2.72 -1.85 8.13
C LYS A 301 -2.26 -0.72 9.03
N THR A 302 -3.24 -0.07 9.65
CA THR A 302 -3.03 0.91 10.73
C THR A 302 -3.13 0.26 12.10
N GLU A 303 -2.19 0.58 12.97
CA GLU A 303 -2.23 0.26 14.39
C GLU A 303 -2.70 1.50 15.18
N ILE A 304 -3.77 1.35 15.96
CA ILE A 304 -4.30 2.42 16.82
C ILE A 304 -3.76 2.24 18.23
N ILE A 305 -2.87 3.14 18.63
CA ILE A 305 -2.17 3.06 19.92
C ILE A 305 -3.11 3.49 21.05
N GLY A 306 -3.21 2.63 22.07
CA GLY A 306 -4.03 2.86 23.26
C GLY A 306 -5.52 2.47 23.13
N LYS A 307 -5.88 1.63 22.14
CA LYS A 307 -7.13 0.84 22.17
C LYS A 307 -6.99 -0.45 23.02
N GLY A 308 -5.74 -0.83 23.28
CA GLY A 308 -5.24 -1.87 24.17
C GLY A 308 -3.75 -1.63 24.36
N ILE A 309 -3.02 -2.60 24.91
CA ILE A 309 -1.56 -2.51 25.01
C ILE A 309 -0.92 -2.83 23.66
N THR A 310 -0.20 -1.86 23.09
CA THR A 310 0.49 -2.00 21.81
C THR A 310 1.93 -2.47 22.06
N VAL A 311 2.22 -3.73 21.75
CA VAL A 311 3.57 -4.28 21.98
C VAL A 311 4.53 -3.83 20.89
N VAL A 312 5.61 -3.15 21.27
CA VAL A 312 6.72 -2.78 20.37
C VAL A 312 7.88 -3.76 20.57
N GLY A 313 8.22 -4.52 19.53
CA GLY A 313 9.28 -5.53 19.60
C GLY A 313 10.68 -4.93 19.49
N GLU A 314 11.56 -5.20 20.47
CA GLU A 314 12.89 -4.58 20.60
C GLU A 314 14.07 -5.39 20.03
N ARG A 315 13.80 -6.53 19.37
CA ARG A 315 14.88 -7.52 19.13
C ARG A 315 15.87 -7.10 18.06
N ILE A 316 15.46 -6.32 17.07
CA ILE A 316 16.32 -5.80 15.99
C ILE A 316 17.06 -4.56 16.51
N ASN A 317 18.04 -4.81 17.38
CA ASN A 317 18.91 -3.79 17.94
C ASN A 317 20.28 -4.41 18.23
N PRO A 318 21.39 -3.88 17.68
CA PRO A 318 22.73 -4.44 17.86
C PRO A 318 23.25 -4.35 19.30
N THR A 319 22.71 -3.45 20.11
CA THR A 319 23.22 -3.16 21.46
C THR A 319 23.17 -4.38 22.36
N GLY A 320 24.36 -4.95 22.66
CA GLY A 320 24.51 -6.12 23.52
C GLY A 320 24.08 -7.46 22.88
N LYS A 321 23.86 -7.51 21.56
CA LYS A 321 23.41 -8.72 20.84
C LYS A 321 24.40 -9.11 19.75
N ALA A 322 25.30 -10.04 20.07
CA ALA A 322 26.37 -10.48 19.18
C ALA A 322 25.89 -10.99 17.81
N THR A 323 24.79 -11.75 17.79
CA THR A 323 24.22 -12.32 16.56
C THR A 323 23.68 -11.25 15.61
N ILE A 324 22.96 -10.24 16.14
CA ILE A 324 22.45 -9.11 15.36
C ILE A 324 23.61 -8.27 14.83
N MET A 325 24.63 -7.99 15.66
CA MET A 325 25.83 -7.26 15.22
C MET A 325 26.54 -7.98 14.08
N GLU A 326 26.67 -9.30 14.15
CA GLU A 326 27.31 -10.10 13.10
C GLU A 326 26.47 -10.13 11.82
N ALA A 327 25.14 -10.27 11.93
CA ALA A 327 24.23 -10.22 10.79
C ALA A 327 24.31 -8.87 10.06
N LEU A 328 24.31 -7.75 10.80
CA LEU A 328 24.45 -6.40 10.23
C LEU A 328 25.79 -6.23 9.50
N ARG A 329 26.91 -6.70 10.07
CA ARG A 329 28.23 -6.66 9.43
C ARG A 329 28.32 -7.47 8.14
N LYS A 330 27.64 -8.62 8.11
CA LYS A 330 27.61 -9.52 6.95
C LYS A 330 26.55 -9.13 5.92
N GLU A 331 25.78 -8.07 6.18
CA GLU A 331 24.58 -7.72 5.43
C GLU A 331 23.61 -8.91 5.27
N ASP A 332 23.48 -9.73 6.31
CA ASP A 332 22.53 -10.84 6.36
C ASP A 332 21.12 -10.30 6.68
N ILE A 333 20.53 -9.64 5.67
CA ILE A 333 19.21 -8.99 5.79
C ILE A 333 18.11 -10.03 6.01
N ASP A 334 18.26 -11.24 5.46
CA ASP A 334 17.31 -12.35 5.64
C ASP A 334 17.20 -12.74 7.13
N TYR A 335 18.32 -12.81 7.86
CA TYR A 335 18.31 -13.07 9.30
C TYR A 335 17.55 -11.97 10.07
N ILE A 336 17.78 -10.69 9.74
CA ILE A 336 17.11 -9.56 10.38
C ILE A 336 15.59 -9.58 10.09
N ALA A 337 15.23 -9.87 8.84
CA ALA A 337 13.85 -10.06 8.41
C ALA A 337 13.15 -11.20 9.17
N LEU A 338 13.83 -12.34 9.33
CA LEU A 338 13.31 -13.46 10.10
C LEU A 338 13.06 -13.09 11.57
N GLU A 339 13.93 -12.28 12.17
CA GLU A 339 13.74 -11.75 13.52
C GLU A 339 12.50 -10.84 13.61
N ALA A 340 12.22 -10.04 12.58
CA ALA A 340 10.99 -9.25 12.50
C ALA A 340 9.73 -10.15 12.45
N ILE A 341 9.78 -11.24 11.66
CA ILE A 341 8.68 -12.22 11.56
C ILE A 341 8.44 -12.89 12.92
N LYS A 342 9.50 -13.37 13.59
CA LYS A 342 9.39 -14.01 14.92
C LYS A 342 8.71 -13.11 15.94
N GLN A 343 9.11 -11.84 15.97
CA GLN A 343 8.51 -10.86 16.87
C GLN A 343 7.02 -10.61 16.56
N LYS A 344 6.65 -10.48 15.28
CA LYS A 344 5.25 -10.38 14.85
C LYS A 344 4.44 -11.60 15.29
N GLU A 345 4.95 -12.82 15.05
CA GLU A 345 4.31 -14.07 15.43
C GLU A 345 4.15 -14.20 16.96
N ALA A 346 5.09 -13.63 17.72
CA ALA A 346 5.02 -13.53 19.18
C ALA A 346 4.04 -12.46 19.70
N GLY A 347 3.41 -11.68 18.82
CA GLY A 347 2.39 -10.68 19.15
C GLY A 347 2.85 -9.22 19.14
N ALA A 348 4.04 -8.92 18.61
CA ALA A 348 4.46 -7.54 18.41
C ALA A 348 3.54 -6.85 17.38
N SER A 349 2.99 -5.70 17.78
CA SER A 349 2.11 -4.86 16.96
C SER A 349 2.88 -3.77 16.22
N ILE A 350 4.11 -3.48 16.65
CA ILE A 350 5.09 -2.60 16.02
C ILE A 350 6.45 -3.28 16.15
N ILE A 351 7.33 -3.14 15.14
CA ILE A 351 8.72 -3.63 15.21
C ILE A 351 9.67 -2.43 15.29
N ASP A 352 10.48 -2.37 16.34
CA ASP A 352 11.60 -1.44 16.45
C ASP A 352 12.79 -1.95 15.63
N VAL A 353 13.38 -1.06 14.83
CA VAL A 353 14.49 -1.35 13.94
C VAL A 353 15.60 -0.35 14.17
N ASN A 354 16.66 -0.80 14.83
CA ASN A 354 17.90 -0.06 15.05
C ASN A 354 19.06 -0.75 14.32
N ALA A 355 19.82 0.01 13.53
CA ALA A 355 21.02 -0.46 12.83
C ALA A 355 22.27 0.32 13.25
N GLY A 356 22.23 1.03 14.38
CA GLY A 356 23.31 1.89 14.85
C GLY A 356 24.54 1.10 15.27
N MET A 357 25.58 1.09 14.42
CA MET A 357 26.89 0.52 14.72
C MET A 357 28.01 1.36 14.09
N PRO A 358 29.16 1.57 14.77
CA PRO A 358 30.24 2.43 14.27
C PRO A 358 30.94 1.92 13.00
N ASP A 359 30.88 0.62 12.74
CA ASP A 359 31.66 -0.10 11.73
C ASP A 359 30.89 -0.40 10.44
N ILE A 360 29.70 0.20 10.27
CA ILE A 360 28.86 0.02 9.08
C ILE A 360 28.30 1.37 8.59
N ASN A 361 27.89 1.43 7.32
CA ASN A 361 27.08 2.54 6.84
C ASN A 361 25.63 2.34 7.27
N GLU A 362 25.25 2.92 8.41
CA GLU A 362 23.92 2.80 9.00
C GLU A 362 22.81 3.20 8.01
N LYS A 363 23.01 4.27 7.24
CA LYS A 363 22.01 4.77 6.28
C LYS A 363 21.69 3.73 5.21
N ASP A 364 22.71 3.17 4.57
CA ASP A 364 22.53 2.22 3.48
C ASP A 364 21.92 0.91 3.99
N ILE A 365 22.36 0.43 5.16
CA ILE A 365 21.85 -0.80 5.76
C ILE A 365 20.42 -0.61 6.27
N MET A 366 20.11 0.51 6.91
CA MET A 366 18.75 0.81 7.39
C MET A 366 17.76 0.82 6.21
N VAL A 367 18.10 1.43 5.08
CA VAL A 367 17.27 1.42 3.87
C VAL A 367 17.07 -0.01 3.35
N LYS A 368 18.12 -0.85 3.31
CA LYS A 368 18.01 -2.26 2.91
C LYS A 368 17.09 -3.05 3.84
N ILE A 369 17.28 -2.92 5.16
CA ILE A 369 16.48 -3.62 6.18
C ILE A 369 15.01 -3.24 6.09
N ILE A 370 14.71 -1.94 6.04
CA ILE A 370 13.31 -1.47 5.96
C ILE A 370 12.65 -1.98 4.69
N THR A 371 13.35 -1.92 3.55
CA THR A 371 12.84 -2.40 2.26
C THR A 371 12.47 -3.89 2.32
N GLU A 372 13.31 -4.71 2.95
CA GLU A 372 13.04 -6.15 3.07
C GLU A 372 11.95 -6.46 4.11
N ILE A 373 12.00 -5.85 5.30
CA ILE A 373 11.01 -6.09 6.35
C ILE A 373 9.61 -5.68 5.88
N GLN A 374 9.46 -4.50 5.27
CA GLN A 374 8.14 -4.04 4.81
C GLN A 374 7.58 -4.91 3.66
N ALA A 375 8.44 -5.68 2.98
CA ALA A 375 8.02 -6.65 1.99
C ALA A 375 7.28 -7.83 2.63
N LEU A 376 7.81 -8.30 3.77
CA LEU A 376 7.46 -9.54 4.47
C LEU A 376 6.34 -9.38 5.48
N ILE A 377 6.30 -8.27 6.21
CA ILE A 377 5.36 -8.06 7.31
C ILE A 377 4.49 -6.83 7.11
N GLN A 378 3.25 -6.94 7.57
CA GLN A 378 2.24 -5.86 7.54
C GLN A 378 2.26 -5.02 8.82
N THR A 379 3.21 -5.26 9.71
CA THR A 379 3.34 -4.59 11.01
C THR A 379 4.03 -3.24 10.81
N PRO A 380 3.53 -2.12 11.40
CA PRO A 380 4.22 -0.84 11.36
C PRO A 380 5.64 -0.91 11.94
N LEU A 381 6.53 -0.07 11.42
CA LEU A 381 7.93 -0.01 11.85
C LEU A 381 8.22 1.27 12.63
N GLN A 382 9.03 1.09 13.65
CA GLN A 382 9.66 2.15 14.42
C GLN A 382 11.12 2.25 14.00
N ILE A 383 11.45 3.38 13.39
CA ILE A 383 12.78 3.68 12.85
C ILE A 383 13.60 4.29 13.97
N ASP A 384 14.55 3.51 14.49
CA ASP A 384 15.41 3.88 15.62
C ASP A 384 16.82 4.22 15.13
N SER A 385 17.18 5.51 15.23
CA SER A 385 18.51 6.02 14.93
C SER A 385 18.78 7.33 15.66
N MET A 386 20.05 7.63 15.92
CA MET A 386 20.48 8.92 16.45
C MET A 386 20.79 9.94 15.35
N GLU A 387 20.92 9.50 14.09
CA GLU A 387 21.38 10.32 12.97
C GLU A 387 20.19 10.81 12.11
N PRO A 388 19.92 12.12 12.02
CA PRO A 388 18.79 12.66 11.26
C PRO A 388 18.79 12.25 9.77
N GLU A 389 19.96 12.10 9.15
CA GLU A 389 20.09 11.68 7.76
C GLU A 389 19.67 10.22 7.52
N VAL A 390 19.92 9.34 8.51
CA VAL A 390 19.47 7.94 8.48
C VAL A 390 17.96 7.91 8.62
N ILE A 391 17.41 8.67 9.58
CA ILE A 391 15.96 8.80 9.79
C ILE A 391 15.28 9.28 8.51
N GLU A 392 15.73 10.38 7.89
CA GLU A 392 15.11 10.91 6.67
C GLU A 392 15.16 9.90 5.51
N ALA A 393 16.30 9.24 5.29
CA ALA A 393 16.43 8.24 4.24
C ALA A 393 15.46 7.06 4.44
N ALA A 394 15.34 6.57 5.67
CA ALA A 394 14.43 5.50 6.07
C ALA A 394 12.96 5.89 5.90
N VAL A 395 12.52 7.02 6.48
CA VAL A 395 11.11 7.43 6.42
C VAL A 395 10.69 7.86 5.03
N ARG A 396 11.61 8.28 4.14
CA ARG A 396 11.32 8.59 2.75
C ARG A 396 10.81 7.35 1.99
N ILE A 397 11.49 6.21 2.16
CA ILE A 397 11.18 4.94 1.46
C ILE A 397 10.23 4.02 2.23
N TYR A 398 9.87 4.38 3.46
CA TYR A 398 8.94 3.56 4.23
C TYR A 398 7.54 3.54 3.60
N ASN A 399 6.98 2.36 3.36
CA ASN A 399 5.60 2.21 2.90
C ASN A 399 4.62 2.27 4.08
N GLY A 400 4.11 3.48 4.38
CA GLY A 400 3.15 3.71 5.45
C GLY A 400 3.44 4.99 6.25
N LYS A 401 2.91 5.03 7.47
CA LYS A 401 3.14 6.09 8.47
C LYS A 401 4.17 5.59 9.50
N PRO A 402 5.46 6.00 9.41
CA PRO A 402 6.51 5.48 10.27
C PRO A 402 6.42 6.08 11.68
N ILE A 403 7.05 5.39 12.64
CA ILE A 403 7.38 5.97 13.94
C ILE A 403 8.85 6.38 13.90
N ILE A 404 9.17 7.61 14.30
CA ILE A 404 10.54 8.09 14.49
C ILE A 404 10.91 7.92 15.96
N ASN A 405 11.90 7.08 16.21
CA ASN A 405 12.55 6.92 17.51
C ASN A 405 13.98 7.50 17.39
N SER A 406 14.24 8.72 17.85
CA SER A 406 13.36 9.61 18.62
C SER A 406 13.73 11.09 18.45
N VAL A 407 12.92 11.96 19.05
CA VAL A 407 13.30 13.35 19.35
C VAL A 407 13.47 13.51 20.86
N ASN A 408 14.21 14.52 21.30
CA ASN A 408 14.30 14.89 22.71
C ASN A 408 14.10 16.41 22.90
N GLY A 409 14.05 16.87 24.14
CA GLY A 409 13.80 18.26 24.50
C GLY A 409 14.92 19.25 24.21
N LYS A 410 16.06 18.81 23.65
CA LYS A 410 17.11 19.71 23.18
C LYS A 410 16.63 20.49 21.96
N ARG A 411 16.94 21.79 21.91
CA ARG A 411 16.52 22.66 20.79
C ARG A 411 16.98 22.12 19.43
N GLU A 412 18.24 21.74 19.31
CA GLU A 412 18.84 21.23 18.07
C GLU A 412 18.14 19.96 17.56
N ALA A 413 17.82 19.03 18.46
CA ALA A 413 17.12 17.78 18.09
C ALA A 413 15.71 18.06 17.55
N MET A 414 14.97 19.00 18.15
CA MET A 414 13.65 19.38 17.66
C MET A 414 13.73 20.11 16.31
N GLU A 415 14.72 21.01 16.14
CA GLU A 415 14.93 21.77 14.90
C GLU A 415 15.28 20.87 13.71
N THR A 416 15.93 19.73 13.94
CA THR A 416 16.26 18.76 12.88
C THR A 416 15.15 17.74 12.63
N ILE A 417 14.56 17.15 13.68
CA ILE A 417 13.62 16.03 13.54
C ILE A 417 12.20 16.47 13.18
N PHE A 418 11.70 17.60 13.71
CA PHE A 418 10.32 18.03 13.44
C PHE A 418 10.04 18.35 11.96
N PRO A 419 10.95 19.01 11.20
CA PRO A 419 10.77 19.16 9.76
C PRO A 419 10.62 17.81 9.04
N ILE A 420 11.44 16.81 9.40
CA ILE A 420 11.39 15.46 8.83
C ILE A 420 10.02 14.83 9.16
N ALA A 421 9.64 14.82 10.43
CA ALA A 421 8.38 14.23 10.86
C ALA A 421 7.17 14.90 10.19
N LYS A 422 7.17 16.23 10.05
CA LYS A 422 6.11 16.98 9.36
C LYS A 422 6.08 16.69 7.86
N LYS A 423 7.24 16.55 7.22
CA LYS A 423 7.35 16.27 5.78
C LYS A 423 6.77 14.90 5.42
N TYR A 424 7.09 13.87 6.21
CA TYR A 424 6.71 12.48 5.93
C TYR A 424 5.52 11.97 6.75
N GLY A 425 4.95 12.79 7.63
CA GLY A 425 3.76 12.47 8.40
C GLY A 425 3.97 11.48 9.54
N ALA A 426 5.16 11.46 10.14
CA ALA A 426 5.56 10.45 11.11
C ALA A 426 4.91 10.64 12.49
N LEU A 427 4.72 9.52 13.20
CA LEU A 427 4.49 9.50 14.64
C LEU A 427 5.84 9.64 15.34
N ILE A 428 5.93 10.45 16.39
CA ILE A 428 7.22 10.77 17.04
C ILE A 428 7.25 10.21 18.45
N ILE A 429 8.34 9.52 18.79
CA ILE A 429 8.69 9.24 20.19
C ILE A 429 9.53 10.39 20.73
N ALA A 430 9.03 11.04 21.77
CA ALA A 430 9.63 12.18 22.44
C ALA A 430 10.20 11.78 23.79
N LEU A 431 11.52 11.70 23.87
CA LEU A 431 12.26 11.41 25.10
C LEU A 431 12.27 12.64 26.01
N THR A 432 11.94 12.42 27.29
CA THR A 432 11.90 13.47 28.32
C THR A 432 13.27 13.83 28.90
N LEU A 433 14.21 14.18 28.03
CA LEU A 433 15.53 14.73 28.37
C LEU A 433 15.78 16.03 27.62
N ASP A 434 16.64 16.89 28.12
CA ASP A 434 16.99 18.16 27.49
C ASP A 434 18.51 18.45 27.53
N GLU A 435 18.90 19.72 27.41
CA GLU A 435 20.30 20.15 27.47
C GLU A 435 20.99 19.79 28.80
N LYS A 436 20.23 19.62 29.89
CA LYS A 436 20.74 19.23 31.22
C LYS A 436 20.80 17.71 31.40
N GLY A 437 20.39 16.94 30.41
CA GLY A 437 20.34 15.48 30.47
C GLY A 437 18.97 14.97 30.94
N ILE A 438 18.97 13.80 31.59
CA ILE A 438 17.75 13.12 32.03
C ILE A 438 17.35 13.62 33.43
N PRO A 439 16.14 14.21 33.61
CA PRO A 439 15.69 14.63 34.92
C PRO A 439 15.41 13.46 35.86
N LEU A 440 15.71 13.64 37.14
CA LEU A 440 15.46 12.62 38.17
C LEU A 440 14.02 12.60 38.67
N LYS A 441 13.30 13.73 38.59
CA LYS A 441 11.93 13.88 39.10
C LYS A 441 10.87 13.83 38.01
N ALA A 442 9.69 13.29 38.35
CA ALA A 442 8.56 13.18 37.43
C ALA A 442 8.07 14.55 36.90
N GLU A 443 8.03 15.57 37.76
CA GLU A 443 7.53 16.90 37.40
C GLU A 443 8.42 17.58 36.34
N GLU A 444 9.73 17.39 36.43
CA GLU A 444 10.69 17.95 35.46
C GLU A 444 10.54 17.27 34.09
N ARG A 445 10.33 15.95 34.06
CA ARG A 445 10.04 15.21 32.81
C ARG A 445 8.73 15.67 32.18
N TYR A 446 7.72 15.98 32.99
CA TYR A 446 6.45 16.54 32.52
C TYR A 446 6.62 17.92 31.85
N GLU A 447 7.43 18.82 32.44
CA GLU A 447 7.68 20.13 31.82
C GLU A 447 8.45 20.00 30.49
N ILE A 448 9.39 19.07 30.39
CA ILE A 448 10.05 18.76 29.11
C ILE A 448 9.04 18.22 28.09
N ALA A 449 8.20 17.25 28.46
CA ALA A 449 7.17 16.73 27.57
C ALA A 449 6.24 17.84 27.04
N LYS A 450 5.83 18.77 27.92
CA LYS A 450 5.00 19.93 27.55
C LYS A 450 5.72 20.86 26.58
N LYS A 451 7.02 21.14 26.80
CA LYS A 451 7.86 21.92 25.87
C LYS A 451 7.92 21.26 24.48
N ILE A 452 8.18 19.96 24.43
CA ILE A 452 8.28 19.21 23.16
C ILE A 452 6.96 19.27 22.40
N ILE A 453 5.82 19.00 23.07
CA ILE A 453 4.50 19.05 22.45
C ILE A 453 4.20 20.45 21.88
N ALA A 454 4.38 21.49 22.68
CA ALA A 454 4.11 22.86 22.25
C ALA A 454 4.99 23.27 21.05
N THR A 455 6.24 22.81 21.03
CA THR A 455 7.15 23.06 19.91
C THR A 455 6.70 22.27 18.68
N GLY A 456 6.33 21.00 18.81
CA GLY A 456 5.78 20.20 17.71
C GLY A 456 4.51 20.82 17.10
N GLU A 457 3.60 21.34 17.94
CA GLU A 457 2.41 22.07 17.50
C GLU A 457 2.76 23.30 16.64
N ALA A 458 3.83 24.02 16.98
CA ALA A 458 4.32 25.16 16.19
C ALA A 458 4.87 24.74 14.81
N TYR A 459 5.36 23.51 14.66
CA TYR A 459 5.73 22.91 13.35
C TYR A 459 4.53 22.27 12.62
N GLY A 460 3.32 22.37 13.20
CA GLY A 460 2.11 21.78 12.63
C GLY A 460 2.00 20.27 12.83
N ILE A 461 2.67 19.71 13.84
CA ILE A 461 2.56 18.32 14.25
C ILE A 461 1.47 18.23 15.32
N SER A 462 0.49 17.36 15.12
CA SER A 462 -0.63 17.25 16.06
C SER A 462 -0.17 16.56 17.35
N ARG A 463 -0.81 16.87 18.49
CA ARG A 463 -0.54 16.16 19.75
C ARG A 463 -0.71 14.65 19.65
N GLU A 464 -1.66 14.21 18.81
CA GLU A 464 -1.92 12.78 18.61
C GLU A 464 -0.78 12.08 17.85
N ASP A 465 0.12 12.83 17.22
CA ASP A 465 1.31 12.37 16.50
C ASP A 465 2.60 12.45 17.36
N ILE A 466 2.45 12.60 18.69
CA ILE A 466 3.55 12.58 19.65
C ILE A 466 3.25 11.58 20.78
N ILE A 467 4.18 10.64 21.00
CA ILE A 467 4.19 9.70 22.12
C ILE A 467 5.33 10.09 23.04
N ILE A 468 5.08 10.13 24.34
CA ILE A 468 6.11 10.50 25.31
C ILE A 468 6.80 9.27 25.87
N ASP A 469 8.13 9.25 25.83
CA ASP A 469 8.96 8.31 26.58
C ASP A 469 9.50 8.99 27.85
N THR A 470 9.11 8.44 28.99
CA THR A 470 9.51 8.94 30.31
C THR A 470 10.91 8.54 30.75
N LEU A 471 11.62 7.76 29.93
CA LEU A 471 12.95 7.19 30.16
C LEU A 471 13.00 6.26 31.37
N ALA A 472 13.22 4.98 31.09
CA ALA A 472 13.50 3.99 32.12
C ALA A 472 14.98 4.07 32.51
N LEU A 473 15.24 4.33 33.80
CA LEU A 473 16.58 4.40 34.35
C LEU A 473 16.96 3.07 35.00
N THR A 474 18.26 2.75 34.93
CA THR A 474 18.79 1.47 35.40
C THR A 474 18.71 1.34 36.92
N ALA A 475 17.98 0.35 37.42
CA ALA A 475 17.77 0.16 38.86
C ALA A 475 19.05 -0.15 39.65
N SER A 476 20.06 -0.73 39.01
CA SER A 476 21.37 -1.02 39.65
C SER A 476 22.16 0.24 40.02
N ALA A 477 21.92 1.36 39.34
CA ALA A 477 22.65 2.61 39.55
C ALA A 477 21.77 3.74 40.09
N GLN A 478 20.49 3.79 39.69
CA GLN A 478 19.59 4.93 39.93
C GLN A 478 18.23 4.46 40.46
N GLN A 479 18.25 3.60 41.48
CA GLN A 479 17.06 2.89 41.99
C GLN A 479 15.91 3.82 42.42
N GLU A 480 16.22 4.98 43.01
CA GLU A 480 15.20 5.96 43.44
C GLU A 480 14.40 6.51 42.25
N ALA A 481 15.06 6.70 41.11
CA ALA A 481 14.45 7.30 39.92
C ALA A 481 13.51 6.34 39.17
N VAL A 482 13.55 5.04 39.46
CA VAL A 482 12.63 4.04 38.89
C VAL A 482 11.18 4.37 39.26
N LYS A 483 10.94 4.78 40.52
CA LYS A 483 9.60 5.19 40.97
C LYS A 483 9.15 6.49 40.30
N GLU A 484 10.08 7.40 40.04
CA GLU A 484 9.82 8.66 39.36
C GLU A 484 9.42 8.45 37.89
N THR A 485 9.98 7.45 37.20
CA THR A 485 9.50 7.05 35.85
C THR A 485 8.01 6.67 35.88
N ILE A 486 7.58 5.84 36.83
CA ILE A 486 6.17 5.43 36.95
C ILE A 486 5.25 6.63 37.23
N LYS A 487 5.66 7.52 38.14
CA LYS A 487 4.92 8.76 38.44
C LYS A 487 4.83 9.67 37.21
N ALA A 488 5.90 9.77 36.42
CA ALA A 488 5.92 10.58 35.19
C ALA A 488 4.90 10.05 34.17
N ILE A 489 4.81 8.73 33.97
CA ILE A 489 3.81 8.12 33.06
C ILE A 489 2.41 8.54 33.47
N GLN A 490 2.06 8.39 34.74
CA GLN A 490 0.76 8.77 35.27
C GLN A 490 0.50 10.28 35.08
N LEU A 491 1.48 11.12 35.40
CA LEU A 491 1.37 12.57 35.30
C LEU A 491 1.13 13.02 33.85
N ILE A 492 1.86 12.45 32.88
CA ILE A 492 1.67 12.73 31.45
C ILE A 492 0.29 12.27 30.99
N LYS A 493 -0.13 11.07 31.40
CA LYS A 493 -1.42 10.50 31.00
C LYS A 493 -2.59 11.37 31.48
N GLU A 494 -2.56 11.79 32.74
CA GLU A 494 -3.61 12.58 33.37
C GLU A 494 -3.65 14.03 32.88
N LYS A 495 -2.48 14.68 32.73
CA LYS A 495 -2.42 16.13 32.46
C LYS A 495 -2.23 16.51 31.00
N LEU A 496 -1.58 15.68 30.19
CA LEU A 496 -1.33 15.98 28.77
C LEU A 496 -2.26 15.19 27.84
N GLY A 497 -2.79 14.05 28.28
CA GLY A 497 -3.74 13.24 27.51
C GLY A 497 -3.13 12.56 26.27
N VAL A 498 -1.80 12.56 26.14
CA VAL A 498 -1.06 11.90 25.06
C VAL A 498 -0.74 10.45 25.42
N LYS A 499 -0.28 9.68 24.43
CA LYS A 499 0.15 8.29 24.63
C LYS A 499 1.57 8.23 25.19
N THR A 500 1.88 7.15 25.91
CA THR A 500 3.21 6.92 26.49
C THR A 500 3.84 5.62 26.01
N THR A 501 5.15 5.64 25.88
CA THR A 501 6.00 4.48 25.56
C THR A 501 7.16 4.41 26.55
N LEU A 502 7.80 3.25 26.63
CA LEU A 502 8.94 3.03 27.51
C LEU A 502 9.74 1.79 27.10
N GLY A 503 11.06 1.93 27.00
CA GLY A 503 12.00 0.80 26.96
C GLY A 503 12.07 0.05 28.29
N ILE A 504 11.31 -1.04 28.42
CA ILE A 504 11.18 -1.78 29.69
C ILE A 504 12.51 -2.43 30.08
N SER A 505 13.24 -2.97 29.11
CA SER A 505 14.49 -3.71 29.34
C SER A 505 15.62 -2.87 29.95
N ASN A 506 15.51 -1.53 29.90
CA ASN A 506 16.50 -0.61 30.45
C ASN A 506 16.60 -0.68 31.98
N VAL A 507 15.49 -0.97 32.67
CA VAL A 507 15.44 -0.97 34.14
C VAL A 507 16.38 -2.00 34.77
N SER A 508 16.64 -3.10 34.07
CA SER A 508 17.36 -4.27 34.59
C SER A 508 18.83 -4.38 34.14
N TYR A 509 19.37 -3.40 33.42
CA TYR A 509 20.78 -3.45 33.00
C TYR A 509 21.72 -3.63 34.20
N GLY A 510 22.69 -4.55 34.06
CA GLY A 510 23.66 -4.88 35.11
C GLY A 510 23.12 -5.74 36.27
N LEU A 511 21.90 -6.27 36.20
CA LEU A 511 21.31 -7.14 37.22
C LEU A 511 21.04 -8.56 36.68
N PRO A 512 21.15 -9.61 37.52
CA PRO A 512 20.77 -10.98 37.15
C PRO A 512 19.24 -11.14 37.09
N ASN A 513 18.76 -12.22 36.44
CA ASN A 513 17.34 -12.56 36.34
C ASN A 513 16.45 -11.39 35.86
N ARG A 514 16.92 -10.72 34.79
CA ARG A 514 16.33 -9.50 34.24
C ARG A 514 14.83 -9.61 33.96
N GLU A 515 14.36 -10.77 33.52
CA GLU A 515 12.96 -11.04 33.17
C GLU A 515 12.00 -10.77 34.32
N ILE A 516 12.40 -11.08 35.56
CA ILE A 516 11.59 -10.84 36.77
C ILE A 516 11.43 -9.33 37.00
N LEU A 517 12.53 -8.58 36.91
CA LEU A 517 12.52 -7.12 37.07
C LEU A 517 11.74 -6.45 35.94
N ASN A 518 11.98 -6.85 34.69
CA ASN A 518 11.28 -6.32 33.51
C ASN A 518 9.77 -6.56 33.62
N SER A 519 9.32 -7.78 33.93
CA SER A 519 7.89 -8.13 34.06
C SER A 519 7.23 -7.40 35.23
N THR A 520 7.93 -7.23 36.36
CA THR A 520 7.41 -6.48 37.52
C THR A 520 7.27 -5.00 37.20
N PHE A 521 8.31 -4.40 36.62
CA PHE A 521 8.30 -3.00 36.23
C PHE A 521 7.26 -2.71 35.14
N LEU A 522 7.11 -3.60 34.17
CA LEU A 522 6.07 -3.52 33.15
C LEU A 522 4.67 -3.46 33.78
N LYS A 523 4.33 -4.35 34.72
CA LYS A 523 3.02 -4.35 35.40
C LYS A 523 2.75 -3.02 36.12
N MET A 524 3.77 -2.47 36.77
CA MET A 524 3.68 -1.15 37.40
C MET A 524 3.43 -0.05 36.37
N ALA A 525 4.16 -0.06 35.25
CA ALA A 525 4.03 0.95 34.21
C ALA A 525 2.67 0.87 33.48
N LEU A 526 2.18 -0.34 33.18
CA LEU A 526 0.86 -0.56 32.60
C LEU A 526 -0.24 -0.01 33.52
N THR A 527 -0.11 -0.22 34.82
CA THR A 527 -1.08 0.30 35.82
C THR A 527 -1.04 1.83 35.90
N ALA A 528 0.12 2.45 35.67
CA ALA A 528 0.28 3.90 35.59
C ALA A 528 -0.20 4.51 34.26
N GLY A 529 -0.58 3.69 33.27
CA GLY A 529 -1.15 4.12 32.01
C GLY A 529 -0.22 4.06 30.79
N LEU A 530 0.83 3.22 30.85
CA LEU A 530 1.69 2.93 29.70
C LEU A 530 0.88 2.31 28.54
N ASP A 531 0.97 2.89 27.33
CA ASP A 531 0.21 2.43 26.16
C ASP A 531 1.02 1.47 25.26
N ALA A 532 2.28 1.79 25.00
CA ALA A 532 3.10 1.10 24.01
C ALA A 532 4.49 0.70 24.56
N PRO A 533 4.61 -0.36 25.37
CA PRO A 533 5.90 -0.80 25.89
C PRO A 533 6.82 -1.33 24.77
N ILE A 534 8.10 -0.93 24.81
CA ILE A 534 9.18 -1.52 24.02
C ILE A 534 9.80 -2.66 24.84
N VAL A 535 9.63 -3.89 24.33
CA VAL A 535 9.93 -5.14 25.04
C VAL A 535 10.37 -6.25 24.08
N ASP A 536 10.97 -7.31 24.62
CA ASP A 536 11.10 -8.58 23.93
C ASP A 536 9.75 -9.35 23.95
N PRO A 537 9.05 -9.51 22.81
CA PRO A 537 7.77 -10.20 22.76
C PRO A 537 7.90 -11.72 22.91
N LEU A 538 9.09 -12.31 22.70
CA LEU A 538 9.33 -13.74 22.88
C LEU A 538 9.56 -14.12 24.34
N CYS A 539 9.84 -13.16 25.22
CA CYS A 539 9.93 -13.40 26.66
C CYS A 539 8.55 -13.77 27.22
N LYS A 540 8.40 -15.00 27.71
CA LYS A 540 7.11 -15.54 28.20
C LYS A 540 6.59 -14.76 29.40
N GLU A 541 7.46 -14.33 30.30
CA GLU A 541 7.16 -13.56 31.51
C GLU A 541 6.55 -12.20 31.17
N ILE A 542 6.99 -11.60 30.06
CA ILE A 542 6.48 -10.33 29.53
C ILE A 542 5.16 -10.56 28.81
N SER A 543 5.12 -11.51 27.87
CA SER A 543 3.93 -11.84 27.09
C SER A 543 2.75 -12.23 27.99
N ASN A 544 2.98 -13.09 28.99
CA ASN A 544 1.97 -13.49 29.96
C ASN A 544 1.49 -12.33 30.83
N ALA A 545 2.38 -11.40 31.21
CA ALA A 545 2.00 -10.22 31.97
C ALA A 545 1.06 -9.31 31.17
N ILE A 546 1.32 -9.10 29.88
CA ILE A 546 0.48 -8.29 29.00
C ILE A 546 -0.88 -8.96 28.76
N LYS A 547 -0.90 -10.27 28.50
CA LYS A 547 -2.16 -11.03 28.33
C LYS A 547 -3.02 -10.97 29.58
N ALA A 548 -2.43 -11.19 30.76
CA ALA A 548 -3.13 -11.08 32.04
C ALA A 548 -3.65 -9.65 32.27
N PHE A 549 -2.83 -8.63 31.99
CA PHE A 549 -3.24 -7.24 32.10
C PHE A 549 -4.42 -6.92 31.17
N ASN A 550 -4.40 -7.39 29.93
CA ASN A 550 -5.49 -7.16 28.98
C ASN A 550 -6.84 -7.74 29.47
N VAL A 551 -6.83 -8.89 30.15
CA VAL A 551 -8.05 -9.43 30.79
C VAL A 551 -8.51 -8.52 31.93
N LEU A 552 -7.59 -8.21 32.85
CA LEU A 552 -7.91 -7.43 34.06
C LEU A 552 -8.35 -6.00 33.75
N TRP A 553 -7.79 -5.40 32.70
CA TRP A 553 -8.12 -4.05 32.25
C TRP A 553 -9.26 -4.02 31.22
N ASN A 554 -9.93 -5.15 31.01
CA ASN A 554 -11.10 -5.29 30.13
C ASN A 554 -10.80 -4.92 28.66
N TYR A 555 -9.56 -5.11 28.21
CA TYR A 555 -9.19 -5.07 26.80
C TYR A 555 -9.50 -6.39 26.09
N ASP A 556 -9.27 -7.52 26.76
CA ASP A 556 -9.66 -8.86 26.29
C ASP A 556 -11.08 -9.21 26.78
N LYS A 557 -12.09 -8.91 25.96
CA LYS A 557 -13.49 -9.13 26.31
C LYS A 557 -13.76 -10.63 26.45
N LYS A 558 -14.33 -11.02 27.59
CA LYS A 558 -14.61 -12.42 27.97
C LYS A 558 -13.35 -13.28 28.08
N ALA A 559 -12.16 -12.66 28.20
CA ALA A 559 -10.88 -13.35 28.26
C ALA A 559 -10.63 -14.32 27.09
N ALA A 560 -11.17 -14.03 25.89
CA ALA A 560 -11.14 -14.96 24.77
C ALA A 560 -9.70 -15.24 24.31
N ALA A 561 -8.90 -14.18 24.09
CA ALA A 561 -7.52 -14.32 23.63
C ALA A 561 -6.63 -14.97 24.71
N TYR A 562 -6.90 -14.69 25.98
CA TYR A 562 -6.24 -15.34 27.11
C TYR A 562 -6.57 -16.85 27.15
N ILE A 563 -7.85 -17.22 27.07
CA ILE A 563 -8.29 -18.61 27.07
C ILE A 563 -7.65 -19.36 25.91
N ASP A 564 -7.68 -18.82 24.69
CA ASP A 564 -7.08 -19.47 23.50
C ASP A 564 -5.57 -19.68 23.67
N SER A 565 -4.88 -18.75 24.34
CA SER A 565 -3.45 -18.85 24.63
C SER A 565 -3.07 -19.93 25.65
N PHE A 566 -3.97 -20.28 26.57
CA PHE A 566 -3.66 -21.17 27.71
C PHE A 566 -4.47 -22.49 27.74
N ASN A 567 -5.58 -22.60 27.01
CA ASN A 567 -6.37 -23.84 26.92
C ASN A 567 -5.78 -24.86 25.93
N ASN A 568 -5.00 -24.40 24.95
CA ASN A 568 -4.12 -25.29 24.21
C ASN A 568 -3.03 -25.76 25.18
N LYS A 569 -3.26 -26.88 25.87
CA LYS A 569 -2.22 -27.54 26.67
C LYS A 569 -0.95 -27.58 25.83
N PRO A 570 0.21 -27.11 26.35
CA PRO A 570 1.45 -27.44 25.71
C PRO A 570 1.58 -28.95 25.76
N VAL A 571 1.56 -29.62 24.60
CA VAL A 571 2.32 -30.87 24.49
C VAL A 571 3.72 -30.46 24.91
N ASN A 572 4.22 -31.09 25.96
CA ASN A 572 5.61 -30.99 26.41
C ASN A 572 6.49 -31.45 25.24
N THR A 573 6.77 -30.52 24.35
CA THR A 573 7.86 -30.60 23.41
C THR A 573 8.81 -29.54 23.92
N TYR A 574 9.77 -30.00 24.72
CA TYR A 574 11.10 -29.41 24.66
C TYR A 574 11.52 -29.50 23.18
N VAL A 575 11.21 -28.46 22.41
CA VAL A 575 11.80 -28.26 21.09
C VAL A 575 13.07 -27.49 21.40
N GLU A 576 14.20 -28.18 21.37
CA GLU A 576 15.47 -27.52 21.09
C GLU A 576 15.25 -26.59 19.89
N ASP A 577 15.59 -25.32 20.07
CA ASP A 577 15.37 -24.21 19.14
C ASP A 577 16.30 -24.27 17.91
N THR A 578 16.44 -25.47 17.36
CA THR A 578 17.18 -25.83 16.15
C THR A 578 16.36 -26.82 15.31
N LYS A 579 15.03 -26.64 15.23
CA LYS A 579 14.27 -27.24 14.12
C LYS A 579 14.36 -26.31 12.92
N ASP A 580 15.25 -26.70 12.02
CA ASP A 580 15.29 -26.30 10.64
C ASP A 580 13.86 -26.09 10.10
N GLN A 581 13.46 -24.82 9.90
CA GLN A 581 12.15 -24.50 9.33
C GLN A 581 12.01 -25.25 7.99
N SER A 582 10.87 -25.87 7.69
CA SER A 582 10.76 -26.61 6.43
C SER A 582 10.92 -25.68 5.21
N LEU A 583 11.35 -26.22 4.06
CA LEU A 583 11.37 -25.45 2.81
C LEU A 583 9.99 -24.87 2.50
N ARG A 584 8.93 -25.65 2.77
CA ARG A 584 7.54 -25.21 2.63
C ARG A 584 7.22 -23.96 3.46
N GLU A 585 7.54 -23.95 4.75
CA GLU A 585 7.32 -22.78 5.62
C GLU A 585 8.11 -21.56 5.16
N THR A 586 9.34 -21.79 4.70
CA THR A 586 10.25 -20.75 4.19
C THR A 586 9.65 -20.05 2.96
N ILE A 587 9.02 -20.82 2.07
CA ILE A 587 8.31 -20.31 0.90
C ILE A 587 7.04 -19.57 1.28
N ILE A 588 6.24 -20.12 2.19
CA ILE A 588 5.02 -19.45 2.70
C ILE A 588 5.38 -18.08 3.31
N LYS A 589 6.54 -18.00 3.99
CA LYS A 589 7.06 -16.75 4.57
C LYS A 589 7.77 -15.84 3.56
N GLY A 590 8.00 -16.30 2.33
CA GLY A 590 8.66 -15.50 1.29
C GLY A 590 10.16 -15.29 1.48
N LEU A 591 10.84 -16.13 2.27
CA LEU A 591 12.26 -16.00 2.61
C LEU A 591 13.16 -16.56 1.50
N LYS A 592 13.66 -15.68 0.63
CA LYS A 592 14.34 -16.04 -0.62
C LYS A 592 15.68 -16.75 -0.40
N GLY A 593 16.57 -16.21 0.44
CA GLY A 593 17.88 -16.80 0.69
C GLY A 593 17.78 -18.14 1.43
N ASP A 594 16.90 -18.22 2.43
CA ASP A 594 16.64 -19.46 3.15
C ASP A 594 16.03 -20.54 2.25
N ALA A 595 15.12 -20.17 1.34
CA ALA A 595 14.55 -21.11 0.38
C ALA A 595 15.67 -21.72 -0.48
N LYS A 596 16.59 -20.88 -0.97
CA LYS A 596 17.76 -21.32 -1.73
C LYS A 596 18.65 -22.28 -0.95
N LYS A 597 18.92 -21.98 0.33
CA LYS A 597 19.76 -22.80 1.21
C LYS A 597 19.11 -24.15 1.48
N LYS A 598 17.85 -24.17 1.89
CA LYS A 598 17.12 -25.40 2.22
C LYS A 598 16.85 -26.29 1.03
N THR A 599 16.63 -25.71 -0.15
CA THR A 599 16.55 -26.50 -1.38
C THR A 599 17.85 -27.26 -1.65
N ARG A 600 19.03 -26.66 -1.40
CA ARG A 600 20.31 -27.37 -1.53
C ARG A 600 20.45 -28.50 -0.53
N GLU A 601 19.98 -28.30 0.69
CA GLU A 601 20.03 -29.31 1.76
C GLU A 601 19.08 -30.48 1.42
N LEU A 602 17.85 -30.21 0.98
CA LEU A 602 16.88 -31.22 0.59
C LEU A 602 17.26 -32.00 -0.68
N LEU A 603 17.96 -31.38 -1.64
CA LEU A 603 18.46 -32.07 -2.84
C LEU A 603 19.46 -33.19 -2.52
N ILE A 604 20.01 -33.23 -1.30
CA ILE A 604 20.87 -34.33 -0.85
C ILE A 604 20.04 -35.58 -0.52
N THR A 605 18.79 -35.40 -0.07
CA THR A 605 17.94 -36.48 0.46
C THR A 605 16.71 -36.79 -0.37
N GLU A 606 16.22 -35.86 -1.18
CA GLU A 606 15.00 -35.96 -1.98
C GLU A 606 15.27 -35.71 -3.47
N GLY A 607 14.44 -36.29 -4.34
CA GLY A 607 14.52 -36.08 -5.78
C GLY A 607 14.07 -34.66 -6.17
N PRO A 608 14.67 -34.05 -7.23
CA PRO A 608 14.25 -32.75 -7.76
C PRO A 608 12.74 -32.58 -7.98
N MET A 609 12.07 -33.61 -8.51
CA MET A 609 10.62 -33.59 -8.76
C MET A 609 9.82 -33.68 -7.46
N ASP A 610 10.26 -34.47 -6.49
CA ASP A 610 9.61 -34.59 -5.18
C ASP A 610 9.67 -33.24 -4.43
N ILE A 611 10.78 -32.52 -4.55
CA ILE A 611 10.92 -31.18 -3.97
C ILE A 611 9.93 -30.20 -4.62
N ILE A 612 9.79 -30.24 -5.94
CA ILE A 612 8.84 -29.39 -6.67
C ILE A 612 7.41 -29.69 -6.23
N ASP A 613 7.00 -30.96 -6.29
CA ASP A 613 5.61 -31.36 -6.08
C ASP A 613 5.21 -31.24 -4.59
N ASN A 614 6.03 -31.77 -3.68
CA ASN A 614 5.66 -31.88 -2.26
C ASN A 614 5.94 -30.60 -1.45
N HIS A 615 6.89 -29.77 -1.88
CA HIS A 615 7.27 -28.56 -1.12
C HIS A 615 6.92 -27.27 -1.84
N LEU A 616 7.33 -27.10 -3.11
CA LEU A 616 7.15 -25.83 -3.83
C LEU A 616 5.68 -25.60 -4.21
N ILE A 617 5.07 -26.54 -4.93
CA ILE A 617 3.67 -26.44 -5.38
C ILE A 617 2.73 -26.41 -4.17
N SER A 618 2.95 -27.31 -3.20
CA SER A 618 2.13 -27.39 -1.99
C SER A 618 2.20 -26.13 -1.10
N ALA A 619 3.29 -25.36 -1.16
CA ALA A 619 3.37 -24.05 -0.51
C ALA A 619 2.55 -23.00 -1.27
N LEU A 620 2.67 -22.95 -2.61
CA LEU A 620 1.91 -22.00 -3.45
C LEU A 620 0.40 -22.22 -3.36
N GLU A 621 -0.06 -23.45 -3.18
CA GLU A 621 -1.47 -23.75 -2.96
C GLU A 621 -2.01 -23.13 -1.66
N ILE A 622 -1.26 -23.24 -0.55
CA ILE A 622 -1.63 -22.60 0.71
C ILE A 622 -1.69 -21.09 0.53
N VAL A 623 -0.66 -20.50 -0.08
CA VAL A 623 -0.57 -19.06 -0.31
C VAL A 623 -1.74 -18.59 -1.19
N GLY A 624 -2.03 -19.30 -2.28
CA GLY A 624 -3.16 -19.02 -3.16
C GLY A 624 -4.52 -19.14 -2.48
N TYR A 625 -4.68 -20.09 -1.55
CA TYR A 625 -5.89 -20.26 -0.75
C TYR A 625 -6.07 -19.13 0.29
N GLU A 626 -5.01 -18.74 0.97
CA GLU A 626 -5.05 -17.66 1.96
C GLU A 626 -5.27 -16.29 1.27
N TYR A 627 -4.84 -16.13 0.01
CA TYR A 627 -5.14 -14.96 -0.83
C TYR A 627 -6.63 -14.87 -1.18
N GLU A 628 -7.26 -15.98 -1.61
CA GLU A 628 -8.71 -16.03 -1.88
C GLU A 628 -9.55 -15.72 -0.63
N LYS A 629 -9.06 -16.08 0.56
CA LYS A 629 -9.69 -15.74 1.85
C LYS A 629 -9.44 -14.31 2.31
N GLY A 630 -8.65 -13.52 1.57
CA GLY A 630 -8.27 -12.16 1.96
C GLY A 630 -7.40 -12.10 3.22
N LYS A 631 -6.73 -13.20 3.59
CA LYS A 631 -5.83 -13.26 4.75
C LYS A 631 -4.42 -12.79 4.41
N ILE A 632 -3.98 -13.04 3.17
CA ILE A 632 -2.78 -12.45 2.59
C ILE A 632 -3.15 -11.65 1.34
N PHE A 633 -2.29 -10.73 0.91
CA PHE A 633 -2.54 -9.86 -0.22
C PHE A 633 -1.54 -10.14 -1.37
N LEU A 634 -1.78 -9.50 -2.51
CA LEU A 634 -1.01 -9.69 -3.74
C LEU A 634 0.51 -9.61 -3.51
N PRO A 635 1.03 -8.62 -2.76
CA PRO A 635 2.38 -8.59 -2.21
C PRO A 635 2.96 -9.90 -1.68
N GLN A 636 2.28 -10.54 -0.73
CA GLN A 636 2.76 -11.77 -0.11
C GLN A 636 2.73 -12.94 -1.09
N LEU A 637 1.73 -12.99 -1.97
CA LEU A 637 1.64 -13.99 -3.03
C LEU A 637 2.84 -13.90 -4.00
N ILE A 638 3.20 -12.70 -4.43
CA ILE A 638 4.37 -12.45 -5.30
C ILE A 638 5.67 -12.81 -4.58
N GLN A 639 5.77 -12.52 -3.28
CA GLN A 639 6.97 -12.81 -2.53
C GLN A 639 7.20 -14.32 -2.33
N SER A 640 6.16 -15.09 -2.01
CA SER A 640 6.24 -16.55 -1.94
C SER A 640 6.62 -17.16 -3.30
N ALA A 641 6.05 -16.60 -4.37
CA ALA A 641 6.42 -16.94 -5.75
C ALA A 641 7.91 -16.71 -6.06
N GLU A 642 8.47 -15.57 -5.66
CA GLU A 642 9.90 -15.29 -5.83
C GLU A 642 10.77 -16.26 -5.02
N ALA A 643 10.36 -16.63 -3.79
CA ALA A 643 11.05 -17.65 -3.00
C ALA A 643 11.05 -19.02 -3.70
N VAL A 644 9.92 -19.40 -4.33
CA VAL A 644 9.85 -20.59 -5.20
C VAL A 644 10.81 -20.47 -6.38
N ASN A 645 10.88 -19.32 -7.04
CA ASN A 645 11.81 -19.14 -8.16
C ASN A 645 13.27 -19.28 -7.75
N GLN A 646 13.65 -18.80 -6.56
CA GLN A 646 14.99 -19.00 -6.01
C GLN A 646 15.27 -20.48 -5.74
N ALA A 647 14.32 -21.20 -5.13
CA ALA A 647 14.42 -22.66 -4.94
C ALA A 647 14.55 -23.39 -6.29
N PHE A 648 13.67 -23.09 -7.25
CA PHE A 648 13.66 -23.71 -8.57
C PHE A 648 14.96 -23.45 -9.35
N SER A 649 15.56 -22.26 -9.19
CA SER A 649 16.86 -21.94 -9.79
C SER A 649 17.99 -22.86 -9.31
N VAL A 650 17.95 -23.30 -8.04
CA VAL A 650 18.90 -24.27 -7.49
C VAL A 650 18.68 -25.64 -8.09
N ILE A 651 17.42 -26.06 -8.20
CA ILE A 651 17.06 -27.36 -8.78
C ILE A 651 17.51 -27.44 -10.24
N LYS A 652 17.30 -26.37 -11.02
CA LYS A 652 17.77 -26.27 -12.42
C LYS A 652 19.28 -26.45 -12.57
N GLN A 653 20.08 -25.97 -11.60
CA GLN A 653 21.54 -26.09 -11.66
C GLN A 653 22.04 -27.54 -11.48
N GLN A 654 21.22 -28.45 -10.94
CA GLN A 654 21.57 -29.86 -10.72
C GLN A 654 20.91 -30.83 -11.71
N LEU A 655 19.96 -30.37 -12.54
CA LEU A 655 19.31 -31.18 -13.56
C LEU A 655 20.03 -31.05 -14.91
N PRO A 656 20.31 -32.16 -15.64
CA PRO A 656 20.67 -32.09 -17.05
C PRO A 656 19.55 -31.44 -17.86
N GLU A 657 19.88 -30.59 -18.85
CA GLU A 657 18.90 -29.89 -19.72
C GLU A 657 17.87 -30.84 -20.40
N THR A 658 18.20 -32.13 -20.49
CA THR A 658 17.36 -33.17 -21.10
C THR A 658 16.21 -33.69 -20.23
N LEU A 659 16.28 -33.55 -18.89
CA LEU A 659 15.21 -33.98 -17.95
C LEU A 659 14.15 -32.90 -17.71
N ILE A 660 14.42 -31.66 -18.10
CA ILE A 660 13.49 -30.52 -17.97
C ILE A 660 12.50 -30.46 -19.16
N LYS A 661 12.77 -31.16 -20.26
CA LYS A 661 11.90 -31.25 -21.43
C LYS A 661 10.78 -32.30 -21.25
N GLY A 662 9.86 -32.05 -20.31
CA GLY A 662 8.46 -32.43 -20.53
C GLY A 662 7.88 -31.63 -21.70
N LYS A 663 6.67 -31.98 -22.18
CA LYS A 663 5.97 -31.16 -23.20
C LYS A 663 6.03 -29.68 -22.78
N SER A 664 6.55 -28.85 -23.68
CA SER A 664 6.69 -27.41 -23.47
C SER A 664 5.30 -26.79 -23.39
N ASN A 665 4.70 -26.73 -22.20
CA ASN A 665 3.39 -26.10 -21.99
C ASN A 665 3.53 -24.58 -22.13
N LYS A 666 3.67 -24.12 -23.37
CA LYS A 666 3.87 -22.73 -23.72
C LYS A 666 2.56 -21.98 -23.66
N ILE A 667 2.56 -20.85 -22.96
CA ILE A 667 1.43 -19.94 -22.87
C ILE A 667 1.90 -18.59 -23.37
N LEU A 668 1.17 -18.00 -24.32
CA LEU A 668 1.42 -16.63 -24.75
C LEU A 668 0.56 -15.67 -23.94
N LEU A 669 1.15 -14.62 -23.39
CA LEU A 669 0.42 -13.55 -22.72
C LEU A 669 0.63 -12.21 -23.43
N ALA A 670 -0.44 -11.46 -23.62
CA ALA A 670 -0.38 -10.11 -24.19
C ALA A 670 -1.46 -9.21 -23.59
N THR A 671 -1.11 -7.96 -23.33
CA THR A 671 -2.10 -6.91 -23.15
C THR A 671 -2.43 -6.37 -24.54
N VAL A 672 -3.71 -6.35 -24.88
CA VAL A 672 -4.19 -6.07 -26.24
C VAL A 672 -3.86 -4.65 -26.69
N LYS A 673 -3.83 -4.44 -28.02
CA LYS A 673 -3.59 -3.15 -28.64
C LYS A 673 -4.41 -2.04 -27.98
N GLY A 674 -3.76 -0.91 -27.74
CA GLY A 674 -4.33 0.25 -27.10
C GLY A 674 -4.32 0.23 -25.58
N ASP A 675 -4.03 -0.92 -24.97
CA ASP A 675 -3.97 -1.04 -23.52
C ASP A 675 -2.53 -1.14 -23.05
N ILE A 676 -2.12 -0.13 -22.30
CA ILE A 676 -0.78 0.01 -21.77
C ILE A 676 -0.67 -0.47 -20.32
N HIS A 677 -1.75 -1.01 -19.76
CA HIS A 677 -1.78 -1.54 -18.40
C HIS A 677 -1.47 -3.04 -18.43
N ASP A 678 -0.35 -3.42 -17.83
CA ASP A 678 0.14 -4.80 -17.83
C ASP A 678 0.22 -5.41 -16.44
N ILE A 679 -0.27 -4.73 -15.40
CA ILE A 679 -0.25 -5.24 -14.01
C ILE A 679 -0.92 -6.61 -13.93
N GLY A 680 -2.18 -6.73 -14.38
CA GLY A 680 -2.92 -8.01 -14.35
C GLY A 680 -2.21 -9.12 -15.12
N LYS A 681 -1.75 -8.84 -16.34
CA LYS A 681 -0.97 -9.76 -17.18
C LYS A 681 0.32 -10.21 -16.47
N ASN A 682 1.05 -9.27 -15.86
CA ASN A 682 2.32 -9.56 -15.17
C ASN A 682 2.09 -10.43 -13.93
N ILE A 683 0.98 -10.23 -13.21
CA ILE A 683 0.60 -11.12 -12.11
C ILE A 683 0.32 -12.54 -12.65
N VAL A 684 -0.48 -12.66 -13.71
CA VAL A 684 -0.77 -13.95 -14.36
C VAL A 684 0.50 -14.62 -14.86
N LYS A 685 1.41 -13.87 -15.50
CA LYS A 685 2.72 -14.34 -15.95
C LYS A 685 3.51 -14.94 -14.79
N VAL A 686 3.71 -14.15 -13.73
CA VAL A 686 4.48 -14.57 -12.55
C VAL A 686 3.88 -15.86 -12.01
N LEU A 687 2.56 -15.92 -11.80
CA LEU A 687 1.90 -17.12 -11.30
C LEU A 687 2.10 -18.31 -12.25
N LEU A 688 1.83 -18.19 -13.54
CA LEU A 688 2.01 -19.28 -14.50
C LEU A 688 3.46 -19.78 -14.54
N GLU A 689 4.45 -18.89 -14.55
CA GLU A 689 5.87 -19.27 -14.49
C GLU A 689 6.18 -20.07 -13.22
N ASN A 690 5.60 -19.70 -12.07
CA ASN A 690 5.79 -20.42 -10.80
C ASN A 690 5.16 -21.81 -10.80
N TYR A 691 4.07 -22.01 -11.54
CA TYR A 691 3.44 -23.33 -11.73
C TYR A 691 4.14 -24.16 -12.82
N GLY A 692 5.31 -23.72 -13.30
CA GLY A 692 6.15 -24.46 -14.25
C GLY A 692 5.77 -24.30 -15.71
N PHE A 693 4.86 -23.37 -16.05
CA PHE A 693 4.52 -23.06 -17.43
C PHE A 693 5.61 -22.20 -18.09
N GLN A 694 5.85 -22.40 -19.39
CA GLN A 694 6.71 -21.50 -20.15
C GLN A 694 5.87 -20.34 -20.69
N VAL A 695 6.06 -19.15 -20.13
CA VAL A 695 5.30 -17.98 -20.55
C VAL A 695 6.07 -17.16 -21.58
N ILE A 696 5.47 -16.94 -22.75
CA ILE A 696 5.95 -15.96 -23.73
C ILE A 696 5.14 -14.70 -23.56
N ASP A 697 5.76 -13.68 -22.99
CA ASP A 697 5.13 -12.40 -22.71
C ASP A 697 5.45 -11.39 -23.80
N LEU A 698 4.44 -11.03 -24.60
CA LEU A 698 4.56 -9.99 -25.63
C LEU A 698 4.50 -8.57 -25.07
N GLY A 699 4.25 -8.42 -23.77
CA GLY A 699 4.12 -7.12 -23.13
C GLY A 699 2.76 -6.50 -23.40
N LYS A 700 2.77 -5.19 -23.64
CA LYS A 700 1.58 -4.33 -23.68
C LYS A 700 1.46 -3.56 -24.96
N ASP A 701 0.24 -3.10 -25.24
CA ASP A 701 -0.10 -2.44 -26.50
C ASP A 701 0.28 -3.29 -27.72
N VAL A 702 -0.04 -4.58 -27.66
CA VAL A 702 0.42 -5.57 -28.65
C VAL A 702 -0.58 -5.66 -29.81
N ASP A 703 -0.09 -5.52 -31.04
CA ASP A 703 -0.93 -5.66 -32.23
C ASP A 703 -1.38 -7.12 -32.46
N SER A 704 -2.63 -7.28 -32.90
CA SER A 704 -3.20 -8.57 -33.30
C SER A 704 -2.34 -9.34 -34.32
N GLU A 705 -1.63 -8.64 -35.21
CA GLU A 705 -0.72 -9.25 -36.20
C GLU A 705 0.51 -9.86 -35.55
N GLU A 706 1.07 -9.19 -34.55
CA GLU A 706 2.21 -9.69 -33.81
C GLU A 706 1.84 -10.93 -33.00
N ILE A 707 0.68 -10.91 -32.34
CA ILE A 707 0.13 -12.06 -31.63
C ILE A 707 -0.04 -13.23 -32.60
N LEU A 708 -0.71 -13.02 -33.74
CA LEU A 708 -0.91 -14.04 -34.76
C LEU A 708 0.41 -14.62 -35.28
N ARG A 709 1.40 -13.76 -35.57
CA ARG A 709 2.72 -14.17 -36.07
C ARG A 709 3.41 -15.07 -35.07
N LEU A 710 3.42 -14.69 -33.78
CA LEU A 710 4.14 -15.44 -32.76
C LEU A 710 3.48 -16.77 -32.44
N VAL A 711 2.14 -16.80 -32.38
CA VAL A 711 1.37 -18.03 -32.16
C VAL A 711 1.66 -19.07 -33.24
N LYS A 712 1.80 -18.63 -34.50
CA LYS A 712 2.19 -19.51 -35.62
C LYS A 712 3.64 -19.99 -35.54
N SER A 713 4.58 -19.16 -35.09
CA SER A 713 6.00 -19.50 -35.07
C SER A 713 6.41 -20.35 -33.87
N GLU A 714 5.72 -20.22 -32.74
CA GLU A 714 6.13 -20.82 -31.45
C GLU A 714 5.31 -22.04 -31.02
N ASP A 715 4.31 -22.45 -31.81
CA ASP A 715 3.38 -23.57 -31.54
C ASP A 715 2.67 -23.43 -30.17
N ILE A 716 1.93 -22.33 -30.02
CA ILE A 716 1.25 -21.98 -28.75
C ILE A 716 -0.12 -22.66 -28.66
N GLU A 717 -0.33 -23.46 -27.61
CA GLU A 717 -1.62 -24.15 -27.37
C GLU A 717 -2.64 -23.28 -26.60
N LEU A 718 -2.17 -22.36 -25.74
CA LEU A 718 -3.01 -21.46 -24.93
C LEU A 718 -2.53 -20.00 -24.98
N ILE A 719 -3.45 -19.08 -25.23
CA ILE A 719 -3.21 -17.63 -25.25
C ILE A 719 -4.01 -16.96 -24.14
N GLY A 720 -3.37 -16.07 -23.37
CA GLY A 720 -4.02 -15.16 -22.43
C GLY A 720 -3.99 -13.72 -22.93
N LEU A 721 -5.17 -13.13 -23.10
CA LEU A 721 -5.33 -11.72 -23.48
C LEU A 721 -5.84 -10.90 -22.29
N SER A 722 -5.23 -9.73 -22.06
CA SER A 722 -5.61 -8.81 -20.98
C SER A 722 -6.05 -7.44 -21.49
N ALA A 723 -7.08 -6.87 -20.85
CA ALA A 723 -7.52 -5.48 -21.03
C ALA A 723 -8.01 -4.88 -19.69
N LEU A 724 -7.53 -3.70 -19.33
CA LEU A 724 -7.96 -2.93 -18.16
C LEU A 724 -8.97 -1.84 -18.53
N MET A 725 -8.82 -1.20 -19.69
CA MET A 725 -9.67 -0.06 -20.06
C MET A 725 -10.90 -0.51 -20.85
N THR A 726 -12.06 0.11 -20.60
CA THR A 726 -13.26 -0.16 -21.41
C THR A 726 -13.05 0.17 -22.89
N THR A 727 -12.17 1.14 -23.17
CA THR A 727 -11.74 1.54 -24.53
C THR A 727 -10.94 0.48 -25.27
N THR A 728 -10.44 -0.58 -24.65
CA THR A 728 -9.48 -1.53 -25.27
C THR A 728 -10.06 -2.94 -25.43
N VAL A 729 -11.24 -3.17 -24.86
CA VAL A 729 -11.93 -4.47 -24.89
C VAL A 729 -12.28 -4.94 -26.31
N LYS A 730 -12.60 -4.02 -27.23
CA LYS A 730 -12.88 -4.40 -28.62
C LYS A 730 -11.61 -4.77 -29.42
N SER A 731 -10.43 -4.28 -29.04
CA SER A 731 -9.15 -4.76 -29.62
C SER A 731 -8.87 -6.22 -29.23
N MET A 732 -9.38 -6.66 -28.08
CA MET A 732 -9.39 -8.07 -27.70
C MET A 732 -10.28 -8.91 -28.61
N GLU A 733 -11.49 -8.43 -28.92
CA GLU A 733 -12.40 -9.08 -29.87
C GLU A 733 -11.76 -9.20 -31.27
N GLU A 734 -11.18 -8.11 -31.79
CA GLU A 734 -10.48 -8.10 -33.08
C GLU A 734 -9.34 -9.14 -33.12
N THR A 735 -8.59 -9.26 -32.02
CA THR A 735 -7.52 -10.26 -31.90
C THR A 735 -8.08 -11.69 -31.96
N ILE A 736 -9.18 -11.98 -31.26
CA ILE A 736 -9.82 -13.30 -31.25
C ILE A 736 -10.36 -13.66 -32.64
N ILE A 737 -11.06 -12.73 -33.29
CA ILE A 737 -11.59 -12.91 -34.64
C ILE A 737 -10.44 -13.26 -35.59
N ARG A 738 -9.35 -12.48 -35.54
CA ARG A 738 -8.20 -12.68 -36.41
C ARG A 738 -7.52 -14.04 -36.21
N LEU A 739 -7.37 -14.50 -34.96
CA LEU A 739 -6.82 -15.82 -34.65
C LEU A 739 -7.71 -16.95 -35.21
N LYS A 740 -9.04 -16.79 -35.11
CA LYS A 740 -10.00 -17.77 -35.64
C LYS A 740 -10.04 -17.82 -37.16
N GLU A 741 -10.02 -16.67 -37.84
CA GLU A 741 -10.00 -16.58 -39.32
C GLU A 741 -8.80 -17.29 -39.94
N HIS A 742 -7.67 -17.35 -39.21
CA HIS A 742 -6.46 -18.03 -39.66
C HIS A 742 -6.38 -19.51 -39.24
N ASN A 743 -7.48 -20.10 -38.74
CA ASN A 743 -7.60 -21.49 -38.31
C ASN A 743 -6.52 -21.93 -37.32
N ILE A 744 -6.12 -21.05 -36.41
CA ILE A 744 -5.15 -21.39 -35.37
C ILE A 744 -5.80 -22.34 -34.36
N ASN A 745 -5.16 -23.49 -34.13
CA ASN A 745 -5.62 -24.51 -33.19
C ASN A 745 -5.15 -24.21 -31.75
N CYS A 746 -5.40 -22.99 -31.27
CA CYS A 746 -5.08 -22.55 -29.90
C CYS A 746 -6.37 -22.22 -29.13
N ARG A 747 -6.36 -22.43 -27.81
CA ARG A 747 -7.43 -21.92 -26.94
C ARG A 747 -7.11 -20.52 -26.45
N ILE A 748 -8.14 -19.72 -26.25
CA ILE A 748 -8.01 -18.31 -25.85
C ILE A 748 -8.68 -18.10 -24.49
N MET A 749 -7.89 -17.73 -23.49
CA MET A 749 -8.39 -17.21 -22.22
C MET A 749 -8.31 -15.69 -22.19
N VAL A 750 -9.31 -15.03 -21.62
CA VAL A 750 -9.36 -13.57 -21.49
C VAL A 750 -9.60 -13.15 -20.05
N GLY A 751 -9.03 -12.03 -19.63
CA GLY A 751 -9.19 -11.47 -18.29
C GLY A 751 -8.91 -9.97 -18.22
N GLY A 752 -9.36 -9.31 -17.15
CA GLY A 752 -9.28 -7.85 -17.05
C GLY A 752 -10.42 -7.24 -16.25
N ALA A 753 -10.19 -6.09 -15.60
CA ALA A 753 -11.15 -5.48 -14.67
C ALA A 753 -12.49 -5.07 -15.30
N VAL A 754 -12.51 -4.88 -16.62
CA VAL A 754 -13.69 -4.47 -17.39
C VAL A 754 -14.40 -5.64 -18.07
N LEU A 755 -13.92 -6.88 -17.87
CA LEU A 755 -14.48 -8.09 -18.46
C LEU A 755 -15.39 -8.84 -17.49
N ASN A 756 -16.28 -9.65 -18.05
CA ASN A 756 -17.08 -10.63 -17.34
C ASN A 756 -17.30 -11.87 -18.24
N GLU A 757 -17.82 -12.95 -17.66
CA GLU A 757 -18.00 -14.24 -18.36
C GLU A 757 -18.92 -14.12 -19.58
N TYR A 758 -19.98 -13.29 -19.47
CA TYR A 758 -20.91 -13.06 -20.58
C TYR A 758 -20.20 -12.44 -21.78
N TYR A 759 -19.38 -11.40 -21.57
CA TYR A 759 -18.67 -10.73 -22.64
C TYR A 759 -17.55 -11.59 -23.23
N ALA A 760 -16.77 -12.26 -22.39
CA ALA A 760 -15.72 -13.19 -22.83
C ALA A 760 -16.29 -14.23 -23.82
N LYS A 761 -17.47 -14.76 -23.52
CA LYS A 761 -18.20 -15.65 -24.43
C LYS A 761 -18.69 -14.95 -25.69
N GLY A 762 -19.18 -13.71 -25.57
CA GLY A 762 -19.66 -12.88 -26.68
C GLY A 762 -18.59 -12.61 -27.74
N ILE A 763 -17.36 -12.30 -27.32
CA ILE A 763 -16.21 -12.09 -28.24
C ILE A 763 -15.57 -13.41 -28.71
N GLY A 764 -16.12 -14.54 -28.28
CA GLY A 764 -15.69 -15.87 -28.70
C GLY A 764 -14.42 -16.38 -28.00
N ALA A 765 -14.07 -15.91 -26.81
CA ALA A 765 -13.03 -16.55 -26.01
C ALA A 765 -13.46 -17.96 -25.57
N ASP A 766 -12.49 -18.85 -25.38
CA ASP A 766 -12.74 -20.21 -24.86
C ASP A 766 -12.89 -20.23 -23.34
N TYR A 767 -12.19 -19.34 -22.64
CA TYR A 767 -12.17 -19.25 -21.19
C TYR A 767 -12.23 -17.79 -20.72
N TYR A 768 -12.89 -17.58 -19.58
CA TYR A 768 -12.85 -16.33 -18.83
C TYR A 768 -12.10 -16.55 -17.51
N ALA A 769 -11.05 -15.77 -17.28
CA ALA A 769 -10.35 -15.73 -16.01
C ALA A 769 -10.83 -14.50 -15.22
N LYS A 770 -11.57 -14.74 -14.12
CA LYS A 770 -12.02 -13.66 -13.23
C LYS A 770 -10.83 -12.96 -12.55
N ASP A 771 -9.82 -13.74 -12.18
CA ASP A 771 -8.61 -13.27 -11.54
C ASP A 771 -7.40 -14.09 -12.01
N ALA A 772 -6.22 -13.75 -11.49
CA ALA A 772 -4.98 -14.38 -11.93
C ALA A 772 -4.88 -15.87 -11.55
N ARG A 773 -5.51 -16.31 -10.46
CA ARG A 773 -5.51 -17.72 -10.04
C ARG A 773 -6.44 -18.54 -10.93
N ASP A 774 -7.58 -18.00 -11.32
CA ASP A 774 -8.45 -18.65 -12.31
C ASP A 774 -7.73 -18.83 -13.65
N GLY A 775 -6.88 -17.87 -14.06
CA GLY A 775 -5.98 -18.03 -15.21
C GLY A 775 -5.05 -19.25 -15.09
N VAL A 776 -4.48 -19.48 -13.90
CA VAL A 776 -3.67 -20.68 -13.61
C VAL A 776 -4.53 -21.95 -13.65
N LYS A 777 -5.71 -21.96 -13.02
CA LYS A 777 -6.62 -23.13 -13.03
C LYS A 777 -7.02 -23.51 -14.45
N ILE A 778 -7.28 -22.51 -15.31
CA ILE A 778 -7.57 -22.70 -16.74
C ILE A 778 -6.37 -23.36 -17.43
N ALA A 779 -5.16 -22.86 -17.22
CA ALA A 779 -3.95 -23.43 -17.80
C ALA A 779 -3.72 -24.88 -17.36
N GLN A 780 -3.82 -25.18 -16.07
CA GLN A 780 -3.69 -26.54 -15.54
C GLN A 780 -4.71 -27.50 -16.16
N LYS A 781 -5.98 -27.08 -16.23
CA LYS A 781 -7.06 -27.86 -16.86
C LYS A 781 -6.81 -28.08 -18.35
N HIS A 782 -6.33 -27.06 -19.06
CA HIS A 782 -6.07 -27.12 -20.50
C HIS A 782 -4.97 -28.14 -20.83
N PHE A 783 -3.84 -28.07 -20.13
CA PHE A 783 -2.71 -28.97 -20.33
C PHE A 783 -2.87 -30.34 -19.65
N LYS A 784 -4.05 -30.62 -19.06
CA LYS A 784 -4.36 -31.87 -18.33
C LYS A 784 -3.34 -32.18 -17.24
N LEU A 785 -2.77 -31.15 -16.63
CA LEU A 785 -2.03 -31.29 -15.39
C LEU A 785 -3.07 -31.63 -14.31
N HIS A 786 -2.79 -32.65 -13.48
CA HIS A 786 -3.78 -33.24 -12.58
C HIS A 786 -4.61 -32.16 -11.85
N PRO A 787 -5.96 -32.22 -11.90
CA PRO A 787 -6.77 -31.43 -11.00
C PRO A 787 -6.61 -32.01 -9.60
N PHE A 788 -5.77 -31.40 -8.77
CA PHE A 788 -5.67 -31.78 -7.35
C PHE A 788 -6.81 -31.10 -6.58
N HIS A 789 -8.02 -31.65 -6.72
CA HIS A 789 -9.15 -31.34 -5.85
C HIS A 789 -9.77 -32.63 -5.34
N GLU A 790 -9.36 -33.01 -4.12
CA GLU A 790 -10.22 -33.45 -3.01
C GLU A 790 -9.35 -33.51 -1.74
N LEU A 791 -9.25 -32.38 -1.03
CA LEU A 791 -8.97 -32.30 0.42
C LEU A 791 -9.64 -31.03 0.97
#